data_AF-A0A482T8P7-F1
#
_entry.id   AF-A0A482T8P7-F1
#
_cell.length_a   1.000
_cell.length_b   1.000
_cell.length_c   1.000
_cell.angle_alpha   90.00
_cell.angle_beta   90.00
_cell.angle_gamma   90.00
#
_symmetry.space_group_name_H-M   'P 1'
#
loop_
_entity.id
_entity.type
_entity.pdbx_description
1 polymer ?
#
loop_
_entity_poly.entity_id
_entity_poly.type
_entity_poly.pdbx_seq_one_letter_code
_entity_poly.pdbx_strand_id
1 'polypeptide(L)'
;MRNRALAVIACVLVIANAVALPLVASTPASAAEATASGEVVLTGESATNGSTYTYSLADATQAENFTVELTGHKSIERESASASALADGDTLPFTVAGTTAPENVSVTFTGTEETRSASWSGTVSDGATDSISVGGNVEATNASVTFTGRENTTADSWSASSQSDGQTQSISVGGNVAPKNAQVTFTGNGFGSRYDNLSQTGLSASGSVSLSVEGSLDPTDGNGGDPSLKVTGYSGGYQKSFNISSQGDYPSGIAFGDSGTKMYVSGEDVNEIHQYALSTAYDVSSASYSESLDIGSLTSHPKDVSFGDSGTKMYIITGADYVYQFELSTAYDLSSASYTKQYDVSGQETNPGGLDIADSGTKMYVTGDSEKILQYSLSTAYDVTSASYSKSFDVSSKVGLSAGIQFTSDGSKMHVVDNWDSTIYHYSLSTAYDVSSATYSESTYVGDQDNGPGGIAFSDDKTQMFVVGVVDDNVYQYSIGGPTDLTVSDGDGHTVSFGDLTDGQTKQKSIPLTTSSTKLDFSASSGGLIDVQLTMQEQDSAKNPSIDVDGDGSADGSYSGMLSNGETASTSLSSLPSGSVSVTTSVSGAPVDWSISADEVNATENPKLDVGADGSFEASYAGVLRSGQTETVDIGNLSTGSNTVAFSTANATSTKWSLTATERDYTEDPGIDLDGDGFMDLRHNGILSPGESSTVTASLSLGAYSAEIDTAGESATAVNVNYTEVSETENAAVIINGHEVPASGTLSEGESTSLDVSADLLQNGENTVTIEVAPNLSADAPTALVDMAYSHTAQTSQTSELNSTAWRETRTVTKTFAGNRSDASIALPFHESVVSVKTAKLSRNGDNLTAIDPSDYEFVNGNIVVNLGSVSKGDTISVQGVGRRVKVHNGDIEIVEPTLPGNALDTKVRIQKTGSGFAIETNSGQVLRAYEESWDNPNDYSLVTASGTQRLSLPNAGNDSTARVEYTPLEVIPERGDAKVSIEDLASRQFHVEGGRVSGDTVKLRWLSVVEDKQYALWSVTHQDTKAVSKANAGGVTFTEDDSPETFEVVKSADAGDSDGIGGPFGLGQSVQSGMVLVLVAGSVIGTYWAQRRWGNGLNGTRDWLVLGMVATATTALGIEIVAPGTLAGLLTTGPVPFVIAAVAGLIVIYYGTAYLPGSRKLRFGYVAVSVGVIGVIGLEVLSPGSVTDTLGPTLASGLDPAIRLGGLVAVGLAGYGGWKWLTSGSGGGSGGSSSGSTATIVIDDNDGGSN
;
A
#
# COMPACT_ATOMS: atom_id res chain seq x y z
N MET A 1 -30.64 -1.00 -28.09
CA MET A 1 -29.68 -1.53 -29.11
C MET A 1 -28.49 -2.16 -28.40
N ARG A 2 -27.97 -3.30 -28.86
CA ARG A 2 -26.69 -3.99 -28.53
C ARG A 2 -26.23 -4.02 -27.04
N ASN A 3 -26.25 -5.14 -26.30
CA ASN A 3 -25.47 -6.41 -26.41
C ASN A 3 -23.95 -6.25 -26.13
N ARG A 4 -23.25 -7.15 -25.40
CA ARG A 4 -23.57 -8.56 -25.01
C ARG A 4 -22.67 -9.17 -23.90
N ALA A 5 -23.24 -10.07 -23.06
CA ALA A 5 -22.70 -11.33 -22.46
C ALA A 5 -21.40 -11.33 -21.59
N LEU A 6 -21.04 -12.32 -20.76
CA LEU A 6 -21.44 -13.75 -20.46
C LEU A 6 -21.61 -13.96 -18.91
N ALA A 7 -21.89 -15.10 -18.23
CA ALA A 7 -22.21 -16.54 -18.49
C ALA A 7 -23.06 -17.11 -17.28
N VAL A 8 -23.90 -18.15 -17.36
CA VAL A 8 -23.70 -19.66 -17.34
C VAL A 8 -23.00 -20.18 -16.05
N ILE A 9 -23.53 -21.11 -15.24
CA ILE A 9 -23.85 -22.56 -15.45
C ILE A 9 -24.95 -23.09 -14.49
N ALA A 10 -25.93 -23.90 -14.97
CA ALA A 10 -26.52 -25.08 -14.25
C ALA A 10 -27.60 -25.89 -15.05
N CYS A 11 -27.19 -27.04 -15.62
CA CYS A 11 -27.89 -28.34 -15.77
C CYS A 11 -29.43 -28.55 -16.01
N VAL A 12 -29.79 -29.01 -17.23
CA VAL A 12 -30.26 -30.40 -17.58
C VAL A 12 -31.77 -30.84 -17.47
N LEU A 13 -32.36 -31.10 -18.68
CA LEU A 13 -33.26 -32.20 -19.15
C LEU A 13 -34.82 -32.13 -19.20
N VAL A 14 -35.38 -32.44 -20.40
CA VAL A 14 -36.75 -32.88 -20.82
C VAL A 14 -37.96 -31.98 -20.42
N ILE A 15 -39.10 -31.92 -21.13
CA ILE A 15 -39.78 -32.81 -22.10
C ILE A 15 -40.12 -32.06 -23.42
N ALA A 16 -40.31 -32.79 -24.54
CA ALA A 16 -40.59 -32.25 -25.87
C ALA A 16 -42.06 -32.34 -26.30
N ASN A 17 -42.45 -31.56 -27.33
CA ASN A 17 -43.36 -32.04 -28.38
C ASN A 17 -43.40 -31.15 -29.64
N ALA A 18 -43.15 -31.78 -30.80
CA ALA A 18 -43.79 -31.55 -32.12
C ALA A 18 -43.78 -30.13 -32.76
N VAL A 19 -44.10 -29.93 -34.05
CA VAL A 19 -44.44 -30.84 -35.17
C VAL A 19 -43.46 -30.57 -36.32
N ALA A 20 -43.18 -31.57 -37.17
CA ALA A 20 -42.39 -31.36 -38.39
C ALA A 20 -43.27 -31.00 -39.59
N LEU A 21 -42.83 -30.03 -40.40
CA LEU A 21 -43.23 -29.89 -41.80
C LEU A 21 -41.96 -29.91 -42.67
N PRO A 22 -41.85 -30.82 -43.66
CA PRO A 22 -40.79 -30.74 -44.65
C PRO A 22 -41.09 -29.59 -45.62
N LEU A 23 -40.09 -28.80 -45.99
CA LEU A 23 -40.19 -27.97 -47.19
C LEU A 23 -40.18 -28.90 -48.40
N VAL A 24 -41.37 -29.33 -48.82
CA VAL A 24 -41.56 -30.03 -50.10
C VAL A 24 -41.17 -29.03 -51.18
N ALA A 25 -39.98 -29.21 -51.76
CA ALA A 25 -39.62 -28.52 -52.98
C ALA A 25 -40.63 -28.95 -54.04
N SER A 26 -41.53 -28.05 -54.43
CA SER A 26 -42.53 -28.27 -55.46
C SER A 26 -41.84 -28.78 -56.72
N THR A 27 -42.04 -30.05 -57.03
CA THR A 27 -41.51 -30.65 -58.26
C THR A 27 -42.08 -29.86 -59.44
N PRO A 28 -41.26 -29.43 -60.41
CA PRO A 28 -41.81 -28.87 -61.64
C PRO A 28 -42.76 -29.88 -62.26
N ALA A 29 -43.83 -29.37 -62.87
CA ALA A 29 -44.97 -30.08 -63.44
C ALA A 29 -44.62 -31.46 -64.03
N SER A 30 -45.51 -32.45 -63.82
CA SER A 30 -45.30 -33.81 -64.33
C SER A 30 -44.94 -33.76 -65.82
N ALA A 31 -43.76 -34.32 -66.14
CA ALA A 31 -43.24 -34.26 -67.49
C ALA A 31 -44.10 -35.16 -68.39
N ALA A 32 -44.66 -34.58 -69.45
CA ALA A 32 -45.60 -35.25 -70.35
C ALA A 32 -45.09 -36.64 -70.78
N GLU A 33 -45.66 -37.71 -70.22
CA GLU A 33 -45.23 -39.06 -70.52
C GLU A 33 -45.73 -39.48 -71.90
N ALA A 34 -44.87 -39.31 -72.91
CA ALA A 34 -45.03 -39.92 -74.22
C ALA A 34 -44.82 -41.45 -74.09
N THR A 35 -45.91 -42.17 -73.85
CA THR A 35 -45.92 -43.63 -73.64
C THR A 35 -45.34 -44.38 -74.85
N ALA A 36 -44.94 -45.64 -74.65
CA ALA A 36 -44.40 -46.47 -75.73
C ALA A 36 -45.40 -46.77 -76.87
N SER A 37 -46.70 -46.56 -76.64
CA SER A 37 -47.80 -46.58 -77.62
C SER A 37 -47.96 -45.27 -78.39
N GLY A 38 -47.31 -44.19 -77.95
CA GLY A 38 -47.38 -42.85 -78.53
C GLY A 38 -48.35 -41.90 -77.83
N GLU A 39 -49.10 -42.35 -76.81
CA GLU A 39 -50.02 -41.53 -76.01
C GLU A 39 -49.26 -40.47 -75.21
N VAL A 40 -49.76 -39.23 -75.19
CA VAL A 40 -49.34 -38.11 -74.35
C VAL A 40 -50.35 -37.98 -73.23
N VAL A 41 -49.89 -37.98 -71.97
CA VAL A 41 -50.70 -37.74 -70.78
C VAL A 41 -50.09 -36.59 -69.98
N LEU A 42 -50.93 -35.71 -69.44
CA LEU A 42 -50.56 -34.72 -68.42
C LEU A 42 -51.44 -34.98 -67.18
N THR A 43 -50.81 -35.07 -66.00
CA THR A 43 -51.52 -34.97 -64.72
C THR A 43 -50.95 -33.81 -63.91
N GLY A 44 -51.80 -32.86 -63.55
CA GLY A 44 -51.45 -31.71 -62.74
C GLY A 44 -51.97 -31.88 -61.34
N GLU A 45 -51.31 -32.73 -60.54
CA GLU A 45 -51.65 -32.84 -59.11
C GLU A 45 -51.34 -31.51 -58.39
N SER A 46 -52.30 -30.98 -57.63
CA SER A 46 -52.20 -29.71 -56.89
C SER A 46 -51.73 -28.52 -57.75
N ALA A 47 -52.36 -28.30 -58.91
CA ALA A 47 -52.05 -27.16 -59.76
C ALA A 47 -52.51 -25.84 -59.12
N THR A 48 -51.57 -24.90 -58.95
CA THR A 48 -51.83 -23.53 -58.48
C THR A 48 -52.22 -22.59 -59.64
N ASN A 49 -52.68 -21.39 -59.31
CA ASN A 49 -52.97 -20.36 -60.30
C ASN A 49 -51.75 -20.04 -61.21
N GLY A 50 -51.92 -20.16 -62.52
CA GLY A 50 -50.85 -20.03 -63.52
C GLY A 50 -50.01 -21.29 -63.78
N SER A 51 -50.30 -22.42 -63.12
CA SER A 51 -49.56 -23.68 -63.32
C SER A 51 -49.61 -24.13 -64.77
N THR A 52 -48.44 -24.26 -65.39
CA THR A 52 -48.31 -24.41 -66.85
C THR A 52 -47.55 -25.68 -67.23
N TYR A 53 -48.17 -26.48 -68.10
CA TYR A 53 -47.69 -27.75 -68.63
C TYR A 53 -47.40 -27.59 -70.12
N THR A 54 -46.22 -27.99 -70.58
CA THR A 54 -45.82 -27.87 -71.99
C THR A 54 -45.38 -29.20 -72.58
N TYR A 55 -45.81 -29.51 -73.81
CA TYR A 55 -45.40 -30.71 -74.53
C TYR A 55 -45.28 -30.48 -76.03
N SER A 56 -44.41 -31.23 -76.72
CA SER A 56 -44.15 -31.03 -78.16
C SER A 56 -44.65 -32.18 -79.03
N LEU A 57 -45.44 -31.84 -80.07
CA LEU A 57 -45.95 -32.77 -81.07
C LEU A 57 -45.17 -32.68 -82.37
N ALA A 58 -44.65 -33.82 -82.83
CA ALA A 58 -44.00 -33.92 -84.14
C ALA A 58 -44.97 -33.78 -85.32
N ASP A 59 -46.23 -34.19 -85.11
CA ASP A 59 -47.35 -34.02 -86.03
C ASP A 59 -48.67 -34.10 -85.23
N ALA A 60 -49.32 -32.95 -85.03
CA ALA A 60 -50.59 -32.81 -84.32
C ALA A 60 -51.79 -33.27 -85.17
N THR A 61 -51.60 -33.47 -86.49
CA THR A 61 -52.68 -33.93 -87.40
C THR A 61 -53.07 -35.40 -87.19
N GLN A 62 -52.43 -36.08 -86.24
CA GLN A 62 -52.68 -37.47 -85.83
C GLN A 62 -53.46 -37.56 -84.49
N ALA A 63 -53.94 -36.45 -83.92
CA ALA A 63 -54.72 -36.39 -82.68
C ALA A 63 -56.25 -36.30 -82.93
N GLU A 64 -57.05 -36.64 -81.91
CA GLU A 64 -58.52 -36.58 -81.90
C GLU A 64 -59.00 -35.74 -80.69
N ASN A 65 -60.29 -35.31 -80.68
CA ASN A 65 -60.88 -34.54 -79.59
C ASN A 65 -60.85 -35.31 -78.26
N PHE A 66 -60.73 -34.60 -77.14
CA PHE A 66 -60.49 -35.17 -75.82
C PHE A 66 -61.22 -34.37 -74.71
N THR A 67 -61.08 -34.82 -73.47
CA THR A 67 -61.68 -34.21 -72.28
C THR A 67 -60.61 -33.91 -71.25
N VAL A 68 -60.81 -32.86 -70.44
CA VAL A 68 -59.96 -32.52 -69.29
C VAL A 68 -60.81 -32.56 -68.03
N GLU A 69 -60.31 -33.20 -66.98
CA GLU A 69 -60.98 -33.26 -65.67
C GLU A 69 -60.25 -32.36 -64.68
N LEU A 70 -61.00 -31.57 -63.91
CA LEU A 70 -60.52 -30.73 -62.81
C LEU A 70 -61.14 -31.19 -61.49
N THR A 71 -60.36 -31.30 -60.41
CA THR A 71 -60.87 -31.69 -59.07
C THR A 71 -60.46 -30.67 -58.00
N GLY A 72 -61.42 -30.22 -57.19
CA GLY A 72 -61.22 -29.20 -56.17
C GLY A 72 -60.46 -29.67 -54.92
N HIS A 73 -59.84 -28.70 -54.24
CA HIS A 73 -59.12 -28.87 -52.98
C HIS A 73 -59.38 -27.72 -52.01
N LYS A 74 -59.26 -28.04 -50.72
CA LYS A 74 -59.28 -27.11 -49.59
C LYS A 74 -57.87 -26.93 -49.05
N SER A 75 -57.23 -25.83 -49.43
CA SER A 75 -55.96 -25.41 -48.85
C SER A 75 -56.19 -24.70 -47.52
N ILE A 76 -55.37 -25.02 -46.52
CA ILE A 76 -55.42 -24.40 -45.19
C ILE A 76 -54.04 -23.91 -44.77
N GLU A 77 -54.00 -22.75 -44.14
CA GLU A 77 -52.78 -22.16 -43.56
C GLU A 77 -53.07 -21.79 -42.10
N ARG A 78 -52.10 -21.94 -41.20
CA ARG A 78 -52.26 -21.56 -39.79
C ARG A 78 -51.43 -20.33 -39.51
N GLU A 79 -52.10 -19.27 -39.09
CA GLU A 79 -51.49 -18.01 -38.74
C GLU A 79 -51.82 -17.65 -37.28
N SER A 80 -50.95 -16.86 -36.66
CA SER A 80 -51.11 -16.38 -35.29
C SER A 80 -50.66 -14.93 -35.14
N ALA A 81 -51.61 -14.02 -34.99
CA ALA A 81 -51.32 -12.66 -34.60
C ALA A 81 -50.96 -12.62 -33.11
N SER A 82 -49.79 -12.11 -32.75
CA SER A 82 -49.40 -12.02 -31.33
C SER A 82 -48.51 -10.84 -31.01
N ALA A 83 -48.69 -10.31 -29.79
CA ALA A 83 -47.83 -9.30 -29.21
C ALA A 83 -47.78 -9.47 -27.67
N SER A 84 -46.66 -9.04 -27.09
CA SER A 84 -46.37 -9.17 -25.66
C SER A 84 -46.28 -7.79 -25.01
N ALA A 85 -46.89 -7.63 -23.84
CA ALA A 85 -47.03 -6.35 -23.14
C ALA A 85 -47.84 -5.31 -23.95
N LEU A 86 -49.06 -5.72 -24.33
CA LEU A 86 -50.14 -4.82 -24.74
C LEU A 86 -50.82 -4.27 -23.47
N ALA A 87 -50.89 -2.95 -23.33
CA ALA A 87 -51.58 -2.27 -22.24
C ALA A 87 -53.07 -2.02 -22.58
N ASP A 88 -53.81 -1.43 -21.63
CA ASP A 88 -55.19 -0.98 -21.83
C ASP A 88 -55.28 0.04 -23.00
N GLY A 89 -56.08 -0.28 -24.00
CA GLY A 89 -56.24 0.51 -25.23
C GLY A 89 -55.15 0.29 -26.31
N ASP A 90 -54.21 -0.64 -26.14
CA ASP A 90 -53.32 -1.04 -27.24
C ASP A 90 -54.06 -1.93 -28.27
N THR A 91 -53.66 -1.83 -29.54
CA THR A 91 -54.28 -2.58 -30.66
C THR A 91 -53.34 -3.63 -31.26
N LEU A 92 -53.84 -4.84 -31.49
CA LEU A 92 -53.17 -5.93 -32.21
C LEU A 92 -53.71 -6.05 -33.66
N PRO A 93 -53.01 -5.52 -34.69
CA PRO A 93 -53.45 -5.57 -36.07
C PRO A 93 -53.11 -6.91 -36.75
N PHE A 94 -54.05 -7.45 -37.52
CA PHE A 94 -53.85 -8.65 -38.36
C PHE A 94 -54.82 -8.73 -39.54
N THR A 95 -54.50 -9.53 -40.56
CA THR A 95 -55.41 -9.86 -41.67
C THR A 95 -55.87 -11.31 -41.58
N VAL A 96 -57.08 -11.56 -42.06
CA VAL A 96 -57.68 -12.87 -42.25
C VAL A 96 -58.04 -13.00 -43.72
N ALA A 97 -57.27 -13.80 -44.43
CA ALA A 97 -57.37 -14.05 -45.85
C ALA A 97 -57.90 -15.48 -46.16
N GLY A 98 -57.97 -15.80 -47.44
CA GLY A 98 -58.62 -17.01 -47.97
C GLY A 98 -59.87 -16.71 -48.80
N THR A 99 -60.61 -17.77 -49.18
CA THR A 99 -61.92 -17.67 -49.87
C THR A 99 -63.10 -18.00 -48.95
N THR A 100 -62.85 -18.51 -47.74
CA THR A 100 -63.88 -18.81 -46.73
C THR A 100 -63.44 -18.37 -45.32
N ALA A 101 -64.39 -18.24 -44.39
CA ALA A 101 -64.09 -17.80 -43.02
C ALA A 101 -63.18 -18.80 -42.28
N PRO A 102 -62.22 -18.32 -41.46
CA PRO A 102 -61.19 -19.17 -40.86
C PRO A 102 -61.75 -20.13 -39.80
N GLU A 103 -61.09 -21.28 -39.68
CA GLU A 103 -61.36 -22.30 -38.68
C GLU A 103 -60.48 -22.16 -37.43
N ASN A 104 -60.86 -22.83 -36.35
CA ASN A 104 -60.06 -23.01 -35.12
C ASN A 104 -59.63 -21.70 -34.43
N VAL A 105 -60.38 -20.61 -34.58
CA VAL A 105 -60.06 -19.31 -33.99
C VAL A 105 -60.01 -19.40 -32.46
N SER A 106 -58.88 -19.02 -31.88
CA SER A 106 -58.70 -18.97 -30.43
C SER A 106 -57.75 -17.85 -30.00
N VAL A 107 -58.18 -17.07 -29.01
CA VAL A 107 -57.36 -16.03 -28.38
C VAL A 107 -56.82 -16.57 -27.07
N THR A 108 -55.52 -16.48 -26.87
CA THR A 108 -54.85 -16.80 -25.61
C THR A 108 -54.31 -15.54 -24.98
N PHE A 109 -54.88 -15.16 -23.84
CA PHE A 109 -54.29 -14.18 -22.93
C PHE A 109 -53.22 -14.88 -22.09
N THR A 110 -52.10 -14.22 -21.84
CA THR A 110 -51.04 -14.70 -20.95
C THR A 110 -50.65 -13.59 -19.99
N GLY A 111 -50.65 -13.89 -18.69
CA GLY A 111 -50.31 -12.94 -17.65
C GLY A 111 -48.87 -12.46 -17.75
N THR A 112 -48.64 -11.20 -17.41
CA THR A 112 -47.31 -10.59 -17.28
C THR A 112 -47.11 -9.98 -15.89
N GLU A 113 -45.90 -9.56 -15.57
CA GLU A 113 -45.54 -8.92 -14.30
C GLU A 113 -45.03 -7.50 -14.57
N GLU A 114 -45.76 -6.50 -14.09
CA GLU A 114 -45.24 -5.14 -13.97
C GLU A 114 -44.76 -4.88 -12.54
N THR A 115 -43.71 -4.08 -12.41
CA THR A 115 -43.07 -3.82 -11.12
C THR A 115 -42.70 -2.35 -10.95
N ARG A 116 -42.94 -1.82 -9.74
CA ARG A 116 -42.65 -0.42 -9.40
C ARG A 116 -41.90 -0.34 -8.08
N SER A 117 -40.81 0.43 -8.06
CA SER A 117 -40.09 0.72 -6.81
C SER A 117 -40.87 1.75 -5.99
N ALA A 118 -41.32 1.35 -4.80
CA ALA A 118 -41.92 2.24 -3.82
C ALA A 118 -41.00 2.46 -2.62
N SER A 119 -41.15 3.63 -1.99
CA SER A 119 -40.34 4.00 -0.83
C SER A 119 -41.11 4.91 0.12
N TRP A 120 -41.00 4.61 1.41
CA TRP A 120 -41.57 5.40 2.52
C TRP A 120 -40.45 5.72 3.50
N SER A 121 -40.50 6.87 4.17
CA SER A 121 -39.46 7.25 5.14
C SER A 121 -39.95 8.23 6.19
N GLY A 122 -39.35 8.20 7.37
CA GLY A 122 -39.82 8.98 8.51
C GLY A 122 -38.79 9.17 9.62
N THR A 123 -39.28 9.60 10.78
CA THR A 123 -38.52 9.67 12.02
C THR A 123 -39.48 9.43 13.17
N VAL A 124 -39.15 8.48 14.02
CA VAL A 124 -40.03 7.89 15.04
C VAL A 124 -39.29 7.78 16.37
N SER A 125 -40.01 7.89 17.48
CA SER A 125 -39.51 7.48 18.80
C SER A 125 -39.74 5.98 19.03
N ASP A 126 -39.22 5.44 20.12
CA ASP A 126 -39.66 4.13 20.63
C ASP A 126 -41.18 4.10 20.82
N GLY A 127 -41.81 2.97 20.48
CA GLY A 127 -43.25 2.74 20.59
C GLY A 127 -44.14 3.53 19.64
N ALA A 128 -43.58 4.28 18.68
CA ALA A 128 -44.36 5.03 17.70
C ALA A 128 -44.79 4.16 16.51
N THR A 129 -45.90 4.54 15.87
CA THR A 129 -46.39 3.91 14.64
C THR A 129 -46.51 4.92 13.50
N ASP A 130 -46.45 4.40 12.27
CA ASP A 130 -46.70 5.12 11.03
C ASP A 130 -47.55 4.25 10.08
N SER A 131 -47.98 4.76 8.94
CA SER A 131 -48.81 4.03 7.97
C SER A 131 -48.24 4.13 6.55
N ILE A 132 -47.98 3.00 5.93
CA ILE A 132 -47.53 2.91 4.53
C ILE A 132 -48.65 2.34 3.65
N SER A 133 -48.79 2.88 2.44
CA SER A 133 -49.72 2.36 1.43
C SER A 133 -48.91 1.71 0.33
N VAL A 134 -49.07 0.41 0.18
CA VAL A 134 -48.40 -0.45 -0.80
C VAL A 134 -49.34 -0.65 -1.99
N GLY A 135 -48.95 -0.17 -3.17
CA GLY A 135 -49.60 -0.48 -4.44
C GLY A 135 -49.29 -1.91 -4.92
N GLY A 136 -49.84 -2.29 -6.07
CA GLY A 136 -49.84 -3.67 -6.54
C GLY A 136 -51.19 -4.36 -6.31
N ASN A 137 -51.59 -5.24 -7.22
CA ASN A 137 -52.67 -6.22 -6.97
C ASN A 137 -52.18 -7.54 -6.34
N VAL A 138 -50.85 -7.77 -6.28
CA VAL A 138 -50.23 -8.90 -5.55
C VAL A 138 -49.12 -8.45 -4.59
N GLU A 139 -48.76 -9.30 -3.62
CA GLU A 139 -47.78 -8.97 -2.57
C GLU A 139 -46.48 -8.37 -3.13
N ALA A 140 -46.09 -7.22 -2.58
CA ALA A 140 -44.85 -6.53 -2.93
C ALA A 140 -43.64 -7.33 -2.40
N THR A 141 -42.55 -7.39 -3.16
CA THR A 141 -41.36 -8.20 -2.83
C THR A 141 -40.11 -7.33 -2.64
N ASN A 142 -39.00 -7.93 -2.24
CA ASN A 142 -37.74 -7.25 -1.91
C ASN A 142 -37.93 -6.13 -0.86
N ALA A 143 -38.92 -6.29 0.01
CA ALA A 143 -39.24 -5.30 1.02
C ALA A 143 -38.14 -5.30 2.08
N SER A 144 -37.59 -4.13 2.36
CA SER A 144 -36.48 -3.94 3.30
C SER A 144 -36.59 -2.59 4.00
N VAL A 145 -36.22 -2.55 5.28
CA VAL A 145 -36.16 -1.31 6.07
C VAL A 145 -34.72 -0.96 6.40
N THR A 146 -34.33 0.27 6.07
CA THR A 146 -33.06 0.85 6.50
C THR A 146 -33.29 1.73 7.73
N PHE A 147 -32.77 1.30 8.88
CA PHE A 147 -32.68 2.15 10.07
C PHE A 147 -31.47 3.07 9.92
N THR A 148 -31.63 4.35 10.28
CA THR A 148 -30.51 5.31 10.35
C THR A 148 -30.38 5.83 11.77
N GLY A 149 -29.21 5.60 12.37
CA GLY A 149 -28.89 6.00 13.73
C GLY A 149 -28.93 7.51 13.95
N ARG A 150 -29.34 7.90 15.14
CA ARG A 150 -29.23 9.28 15.66
C ARG A 150 -28.53 9.25 17.01
N GLU A 151 -27.97 10.38 17.39
CA GLU A 151 -27.36 10.60 18.70
C GLU A 151 -27.95 11.85 19.36
N ASN A 152 -28.21 11.77 20.66
CA ASN A 152 -28.42 12.92 21.53
C ASN A 152 -27.26 13.04 22.54
N THR A 153 -26.92 14.28 22.90
CA THR A 153 -25.83 14.60 23.83
C THR A 153 -26.34 15.31 25.08
N THR A 154 -25.84 14.92 26.25
CA THR A 154 -26.09 15.58 27.54
C THR A 154 -24.76 15.89 28.21
N ALA A 155 -24.48 17.14 28.59
CA ALA A 155 -23.27 17.49 29.31
C ALA A 155 -23.40 17.14 30.80
N ASP A 156 -22.40 16.45 31.36
CA ASP A 156 -22.27 16.20 32.80
C ASP A 156 -20.81 16.37 33.28
N SER A 157 -20.58 16.38 34.59
CA SER A 157 -19.26 16.56 35.20
C SER A 157 -19.11 15.87 36.56
N TRP A 158 -17.95 15.26 36.77
CA TRP A 158 -17.58 14.54 37.99
C TRP A 158 -16.30 15.16 38.58
N SER A 159 -16.10 15.07 39.90
CA SER A 159 -14.91 15.65 40.56
C SER A 159 -14.50 14.92 41.82
N ALA A 160 -13.20 14.94 42.11
CA ALA A 160 -12.61 14.47 43.35
C ALA A 160 -11.63 15.52 43.90
N SER A 161 -11.47 15.57 45.22
CA SER A 161 -10.61 16.55 45.89
C SER A 161 -9.57 15.91 46.80
N SER A 162 -8.47 16.63 47.04
CA SER A 162 -7.33 16.19 47.86
C SER A 162 -6.79 14.79 47.48
N GLN A 163 -6.73 14.50 46.18
CA GLN A 163 -6.27 13.21 45.68
C GLN A 163 -4.74 13.13 45.73
N SER A 164 -4.24 12.18 46.51
CA SER A 164 -2.81 11.80 46.55
C SER A 164 -2.52 10.72 45.49
N ASP A 165 -1.22 10.41 45.31
CA ASP A 165 -0.77 9.33 44.45
C ASP A 165 -1.46 7.98 44.77
N GLY A 166 -1.93 7.29 43.72
CA GLY A 166 -2.62 6.00 43.82
C GLY A 166 -4.03 6.06 44.41
N GLN A 167 -4.67 7.23 44.56
CA GLN A 167 -6.06 7.32 45.01
C GLN A 167 -7.05 7.07 43.85
N THR A 168 -8.05 6.23 44.10
CA THR A 168 -9.06 5.83 43.10
C THR A 168 -10.47 6.25 43.53
N GLN A 169 -11.21 6.87 42.60
CA GLN A 169 -12.60 7.34 42.79
C GLN A 169 -13.48 6.81 41.65
N SER A 170 -14.55 6.08 42.00
CA SER A 170 -15.55 5.64 41.02
C SER A 170 -16.45 6.79 40.58
N ILE A 171 -16.75 6.88 39.28
CA ILE A 171 -17.75 7.78 38.69
C ILE A 171 -18.72 6.97 37.82
N SER A 172 -19.88 7.55 37.50
CA SER A 172 -20.89 6.91 36.64
C SER A 172 -21.14 7.79 35.42
N VAL A 173 -20.63 7.36 34.27
CA VAL A 173 -20.79 8.03 32.97
C VAL A 173 -22.00 7.41 32.27
N GLY A 174 -23.02 8.21 31.98
CA GLY A 174 -24.20 7.81 31.22
C GLY A 174 -23.97 7.70 29.71
N GLY A 175 -25.05 7.43 28.99
CA GLY A 175 -25.01 7.08 27.57
C GLY A 175 -24.77 5.59 27.31
N ASN A 176 -24.87 5.20 26.03
CA ASN A 176 -24.61 3.83 25.55
C ASN A 176 -23.46 3.76 24.54
N VAL A 177 -22.81 4.88 24.24
CA VAL A 177 -21.51 4.95 23.57
C VAL A 177 -20.61 5.95 24.30
N ALA A 178 -19.30 5.84 24.10
CA ALA A 178 -18.32 6.73 24.74
C ALA A 178 -18.68 8.23 24.55
N PRO A 179 -18.66 9.04 25.63
CA PRO A 179 -18.92 10.47 25.58
C PRO A 179 -17.96 11.25 24.68
N LYS A 180 -18.36 12.46 24.34
CA LYS A 180 -17.57 13.41 23.53
C LYS A 180 -16.99 14.53 24.40
N ASN A 181 -16.02 15.24 23.84
CA ASN A 181 -15.41 16.43 24.44
C ASN A 181 -14.84 16.21 25.87
N ALA A 182 -14.52 14.97 26.22
CA ALA A 182 -14.02 14.60 27.53
C ALA A 182 -12.73 15.35 27.88
N GLN A 183 -12.76 16.10 28.98
CA GLN A 183 -11.67 16.92 29.47
C GLN A 183 -11.52 16.76 30.98
N VAL A 184 -10.30 16.55 31.45
CA VAL A 184 -9.94 16.69 32.87
C VAL A 184 -9.31 18.05 33.11
N THR A 185 -9.66 18.68 34.22
CA THR A 185 -9.00 19.87 34.78
C THR A 185 -8.44 19.51 36.15
N PHE A 186 -7.11 19.57 36.27
CA PHE A 186 -6.38 19.45 37.52
C PHE A 186 -6.30 20.83 38.21
N THR A 187 -6.36 20.85 39.54
CA THR A 187 -6.09 22.02 40.38
C THR A 187 -5.08 21.64 41.47
N GLY A 188 -3.95 22.33 41.56
CA GLY A 188 -2.97 22.08 42.62
C GLY A 188 -3.47 22.54 44.00
N ASN A 189 -3.18 21.78 45.06
CA ASN A 189 -3.47 22.17 46.46
C ASN A 189 -2.19 22.45 47.28
N GLY A 190 -1.07 22.77 46.61
CA GLY A 190 0.25 22.86 47.22
C GLY A 190 0.52 24.15 47.99
N PHE A 191 0.37 24.11 49.33
CA PHE A 191 1.11 24.97 50.27
C PHE A 191 1.33 24.24 51.62
N GLY A 192 2.22 23.24 51.61
CA GLY A 192 2.72 22.56 52.81
C GLY A 192 3.66 23.44 53.64
N SER A 193 3.14 24.50 54.27
CA SER A 193 3.92 25.55 54.94
C SER A 193 4.64 25.12 56.24
N ARG A 194 5.59 24.19 56.16
CA ARG A 194 6.47 23.79 57.27
C ARG A 194 7.59 24.83 57.45
N TYR A 195 7.75 25.31 58.68
CA TYR A 195 8.82 26.23 59.08
C TYR A 195 9.89 25.48 59.87
N ASP A 196 10.95 25.06 59.19
CA ASP A 196 12.10 24.44 59.84
C ASP A 196 13.18 25.49 60.18
N ASN A 197 13.65 25.44 61.42
CA ASN A 197 14.62 26.37 61.96
C ASN A 197 15.82 25.58 62.49
N LEU A 198 16.99 25.86 61.93
CA LEU A 198 18.25 25.24 62.31
C LEU A 198 19.05 26.21 63.18
N SER A 199 19.56 25.73 64.31
CA SER A 199 20.37 26.53 65.24
C SER A 199 21.52 25.68 65.78
N GLN A 200 22.75 26.22 65.70
CA GLN A 200 23.96 25.60 66.23
C GLN A 200 24.77 26.66 66.97
N THR A 201 25.34 26.31 68.13
CA THR A 201 26.16 27.23 68.93
C THR A 201 27.58 26.70 69.12
N GLY A 202 28.56 27.59 69.30
CA GLY A 202 29.95 27.22 69.58
C GLY A 202 30.63 26.38 68.49
N LEU A 203 30.20 26.52 67.24
CA LEU A 203 30.80 25.83 66.10
C LEU A 203 32.17 26.45 65.78
N SER A 204 33.14 25.65 65.30
CA SER A 204 34.38 26.20 64.76
C SER A 204 34.08 27.08 63.53
N ALA A 205 34.76 28.22 63.38
CA ALA A 205 34.59 29.11 62.23
C ALA A 205 34.92 28.47 60.86
N SER A 206 35.56 27.30 60.86
CA SER A 206 35.78 26.46 59.66
C SER A 206 35.15 25.05 59.80
N GLY A 207 34.00 24.97 60.49
CA GLY A 207 33.19 23.75 60.65
C GLY A 207 32.04 23.63 59.62
N SER A 208 31.10 22.72 59.86
CA SER A 208 29.90 22.58 59.03
C SER A 208 28.68 22.10 59.83
N VAL A 209 27.48 22.29 59.28
CA VAL A 209 26.19 21.88 59.87
C VAL A 209 25.35 21.19 58.81
N SER A 210 24.78 20.01 59.10
CA SER A 210 23.88 19.30 58.19
C SER A 210 22.54 20.03 58.02
N LEU A 211 21.92 19.87 56.85
CA LEU A 211 20.62 20.42 56.49
C LEU A 211 19.70 19.31 55.97
N SER A 212 18.39 19.49 56.15
CA SER A 212 17.34 18.72 55.47
C SER A 212 16.50 19.72 54.68
N VAL A 213 16.15 19.38 53.44
CA VAL A 213 15.17 20.08 52.61
C VAL A 213 14.30 18.99 52.01
N GLU A 214 13.08 18.85 52.53
CA GLU A 214 12.14 17.77 52.23
C GLU A 214 11.11 18.17 51.16
N GLY A 215 10.92 19.49 50.96
CA GLY A 215 9.96 20.06 50.01
C GLY A 215 10.33 19.89 48.52
N SER A 216 9.32 19.87 47.66
CA SER A 216 9.44 19.71 46.20
C SER A 216 9.73 21.00 45.41
N LEU A 217 9.82 22.14 46.10
CA LEU A 217 10.25 23.45 45.58
C LEU A 217 11.33 24.06 46.49
N ASP A 218 12.15 24.95 45.94
CA ASP A 218 13.25 25.59 46.69
C ASP A 218 12.72 26.37 47.92
N PRO A 219 13.35 26.23 49.11
CA PRO A 219 12.84 26.80 50.34
C PRO A 219 13.00 28.33 50.39
N THR A 220 12.16 29.00 51.19
CA THR A 220 12.09 30.47 51.26
C THR A 220 12.15 31.01 52.69
N ASP A 221 12.16 32.34 52.87
CA ASP A 221 12.16 33.02 54.17
C ASP A 221 10.77 33.07 54.86
N GLY A 222 9.72 32.52 54.23
CA GLY A 222 8.32 32.66 54.65
C GLY A 222 7.57 33.85 54.02
N ASN A 223 8.27 34.73 53.29
CA ASN A 223 7.70 35.84 52.51
C ASN A 223 7.92 35.69 50.99
N GLY A 224 8.59 34.61 50.56
CA GLY A 224 8.91 34.33 49.15
C GLY A 224 10.29 34.82 48.69
N GLY A 225 11.21 35.14 49.61
CA GLY A 225 12.63 35.41 49.31
C GLY A 225 13.55 34.28 49.78
N ASP A 226 14.84 34.39 49.44
CA ASP A 226 15.90 33.45 49.83
C ASP A 226 16.00 33.28 51.38
N PRO A 227 16.17 32.03 51.89
CA PRO A 227 16.29 31.73 53.32
C PRO A 227 17.29 32.60 54.11
N SER A 228 16.97 32.88 55.37
CA SER A 228 17.69 33.86 56.18
C SER A 228 18.71 33.20 57.12
N LEU A 229 20.00 33.44 56.87
CA LEU A 229 21.12 32.97 57.69
C LEU A 229 21.70 34.10 58.56
N LYS A 230 21.86 33.83 59.85
CA LYS A 230 22.40 34.74 60.87
C LYS A 230 23.56 34.07 61.58
N VAL A 231 24.67 34.78 61.73
CA VAL A 231 25.92 34.27 62.33
C VAL A 231 26.48 35.27 63.34
N THR A 232 26.86 34.80 64.53
CA THR A 232 27.58 35.57 65.56
C THR A 232 28.98 35.00 65.74
N GLY A 233 30.01 35.84 65.83
CA GLY A 233 31.40 35.41 66.04
C GLY A 233 31.89 35.63 67.48
N TYR A 234 32.81 34.78 67.93
CA TYR A 234 33.45 34.82 69.24
C TYR A 234 34.92 34.40 69.16
N SER A 235 35.69 34.78 70.18
CA SER A 235 37.09 34.43 70.34
C SER A 235 37.33 32.97 70.75
N GLY A 236 38.53 32.45 70.43
CA GLY A 236 38.81 31.01 70.43
C GLY A 236 39.09 30.35 71.79
N GLY A 237 39.47 31.12 72.82
CA GLY A 237 39.73 30.61 74.17
C GLY A 237 40.97 29.70 74.29
N TYR A 238 41.07 28.97 75.41
CA TYR A 238 42.16 28.02 75.67
C TYR A 238 42.29 26.95 74.57
N GLN A 239 43.54 26.63 74.19
CA GLN A 239 43.85 25.69 73.11
C GLN A 239 44.61 24.45 73.59
N LYS A 240 45.74 24.64 74.28
CA LYS A 240 46.69 23.55 74.64
C LYS A 240 47.71 24.01 75.69
N SER A 241 48.36 23.06 76.36
CA SER A 241 49.43 23.33 77.32
C SER A 241 50.68 22.48 77.05
N PHE A 242 51.78 22.80 77.74
CA PHE A 242 53.02 22.03 77.78
C PHE A 242 53.59 22.04 79.20
N ASN A 243 53.77 20.87 79.80
CA ASN A 243 54.29 20.72 81.15
C ASN A 243 55.82 20.79 81.19
N ILE A 244 56.35 21.51 82.17
CA ILE A 244 57.78 21.85 82.33
C ILE A 244 58.40 21.44 83.67
N SER A 245 57.63 20.84 84.59
CA SER A 245 58.13 20.35 85.92
C SER A 245 59.25 19.31 85.88
N SER A 246 59.65 18.84 84.69
CA SER A 246 60.84 18.01 84.52
C SER A 246 62.17 18.80 84.54
N GLN A 247 62.12 20.13 84.63
CA GLN A 247 63.29 21.03 84.71
C GLN A 247 63.45 21.74 86.08
N GLY A 248 62.35 21.96 86.82
CA GLY A 248 62.31 22.62 88.14
C GLY A 248 60.86 22.89 88.55
N ASP A 249 60.64 23.27 89.81
CA ASP A 249 59.34 23.69 90.34
C ASP A 249 59.25 25.25 90.30
N TYR A 250 58.04 25.84 90.27
CA TYR A 250 57.85 27.31 90.22
C TYR A 250 58.50 28.02 88.99
N PRO A 251 58.09 27.67 87.76
CA PRO A 251 58.43 28.45 86.58
C PRO A 251 57.72 29.82 86.63
N SER A 252 58.43 30.91 86.35
CA SER A 252 57.95 32.28 86.54
C SER A 252 57.70 33.01 85.21
N GLY A 253 58.72 33.67 84.65
CA GLY A 253 58.63 34.44 83.40
C GLY A 253 58.72 33.61 82.11
N ILE A 254 58.33 34.20 80.97
CA ILE A 254 58.40 33.59 79.63
C ILE A 254 58.75 34.59 78.53
N ALA A 255 59.59 34.18 77.59
CA ALA A 255 59.83 34.90 76.34
C ALA A 255 59.93 33.95 75.13
N PHE A 256 59.78 34.49 73.93
CA PHE A 256 60.08 33.83 72.65
C PHE A 256 61.14 34.62 71.88
N GLY A 257 61.87 33.96 70.97
CA GLY A 257 62.66 34.65 69.93
C GLY A 257 61.88 34.82 68.63
N ASP A 258 62.28 35.77 67.77
CA ASP A 258 61.59 36.34 66.57
C ASP A 258 61.02 35.37 65.51
N SER A 259 61.15 34.06 65.71
CA SER A 259 60.63 33.02 64.82
C SER A 259 59.55 32.15 65.47
N GLY A 260 59.24 32.37 66.76
CA GLY A 260 58.38 31.50 67.56
C GLY A 260 58.91 30.07 67.78
N THR A 261 60.09 29.71 67.24
CA THR A 261 60.67 28.35 67.33
C THR A 261 61.55 28.11 68.56
N LYS A 262 61.80 29.15 69.36
CA LYS A 262 62.46 29.06 70.66
C LYS A 262 61.62 29.77 71.72
N MET A 263 61.44 29.09 72.85
CA MET A 263 60.74 29.56 74.05
C MET A 263 61.71 29.51 75.24
N TYR A 264 61.65 30.53 76.10
CA TYR A 264 62.48 30.70 77.27
C TYR A 264 61.58 30.78 78.50
N VAL A 265 61.95 30.10 79.59
CA VAL A 265 61.21 30.14 80.85
C VAL A 265 62.19 30.31 82.00
N SER A 266 61.86 31.17 82.96
CA SER A 266 62.63 31.35 84.21
C SER A 266 62.27 30.26 85.22
N GLY A 267 63.24 29.47 85.70
CA GLY A 267 63.05 28.50 86.78
C GLY A 267 63.52 29.08 88.11
N GLU A 268 62.58 29.46 88.98
CA GLU A 268 62.90 30.25 90.18
C GLU A 268 63.69 29.44 91.22
N ASP A 269 63.32 28.18 91.43
CA ASP A 269 63.87 27.29 92.48
C ASP A 269 65.31 26.84 92.18
N VAL A 270 65.56 26.44 90.93
CA VAL A 270 66.85 25.96 90.41
C VAL A 270 67.82 27.10 90.12
N ASN A 271 67.32 28.33 89.96
CA ASN A 271 68.10 29.52 89.59
C ASN A 271 68.68 29.43 88.17
N GLU A 272 67.87 28.91 87.24
CA GLU A 272 68.22 28.73 85.83
C GLU A 272 67.22 29.45 84.90
N ILE A 273 67.67 29.80 83.69
CA ILE A 273 66.78 30.07 82.55
C ILE A 273 66.78 28.82 81.65
N HIS A 274 65.61 28.27 81.35
CA HIS A 274 65.46 27.09 80.49
C HIS A 274 65.11 27.50 79.05
N GLN A 275 65.75 26.88 78.06
CA GLN A 275 65.41 27.03 76.64
C GLN A 275 64.71 25.78 76.13
N TYR A 276 63.61 25.99 75.40
CA TYR A 276 62.86 24.97 74.69
C TYR A 276 62.84 25.25 73.18
N ALA A 277 63.04 24.22 72.37
CA ALA A 277 62.90 24.27 70.92
C ALA A 277 61.51 23.77 70.52
N LEU A 278 60.78 24.59 69.77
CA LEU A 278 59.44 24.29 69.24
C LEU A 278 59.55 23.89 67.78
N SER A 279 58.98 22.72 67.44
CA SER A 279 59.01 22.21 66.05
C SER A 279 57.99 22.88 65.12
N THR A 280 56.97 23.52 65.68
CA THR A 280 56.06 24.46 65.01
C THR A 280 56.12 25.79 65.76
N ALA A 281 56.35 26.90 65.05
CA ALA A 281 56.42 28.23 65.65
C ALA A 281 55.15 28.54 66.47
N TYR A 282 55.34 29.05 67.70
CA TYR A 282 54.26 29.40 68.62
C TYR A 282 53.32 28.24 69.00
N ASP A 283 53.73 26.97 68.82
CA ASP A 283 52.99 25.79 69.31
C ASP A 283 53.68 25.20 70.54
N VAL A 284 53.17 25.47 71.74
CA VAL A 284 53.77 24.97 72.99
C VAL A 284 53.72 23.44 73.07
N SER A 285 52.70 22.79 72.51
CA SER A 285 52.61 21.32 72.49
C SER A 285 53.68 20.66 71.60
N SER A 286 54.37 21.46 70.77
CA SER A 286 55.49 21.06 69.91
C SER A 286 56.87 21.29 70.55
N ALA A 287 56.91 21.79 71.79
CA ALA A 287 58.13 22.15 72.51
C ALA A 287 58.93 20.93 72.99
N SER A 288 60.23 21.14 73.17
CA SER A 288 61.19 20.15 73.66
C SER A 288 62.35 20.84 74.37
N TYR A 289 62.78 20.33 75.52
CA TYR A 289 63.87 20.93 76.30
C TYR A 289 65.19 20.87 75.52
N SER A 290 65.93 21.99 75.52
CA SER A 290 67.17 22.18 74.75
C SER A 290 68.41 22.31 75.64
N GLU A 291 68.41 23.29 76.53
CA GLU A 291 69.57 23.71 77.34
C GLU A 291 69.12 24.70 78.44
N SER A 292 70.03 25.07 79.33
CA SER A 292 69.77 26.06 80.38
C SER A 292 70.98 26.95 80.69
N LEU A 293 70.73 28.07 81.39
CA LEU A 293 71.73 28.98 81.93
C LEU A 293 71.58 29.09 83.45
N ASP A 294 72.51 28.49 84.20
CA ASP A 294 72.70 28.67 85.64
C ASP A 294 73.16 30.11 85.97
N ILE A 295 72.36 30.81 86.79
CA ILE A 295 72.70 32.14 87.34
C ILE A 295 72.93 32.12 88.86
N GLY A 296 72.86 30.96 89.51
CA GLY A 296 73.01 30.76 90.96
C GLY A 296 74.38 31.17 91.53
N SER A 297 75.38 31.36 90.67
CA SER A 297 76.69 31.93 91.03
C SER A 297 76.76 33.46 90.99
N LEU A 298 75.73 34.12 90.43
CA LEU A 298 75.61 35.58 90.30
C LEU A 298 74.53 36.16 91.23
N THR A 299 73.40 35.46 91.35
CA THR A 299 72.18 35.89 92.03
C THR A 299 71.29 34.67 92.32
N SER A 300 70.03 34.86 92.69
CA SER A 300 69.06 33.78 92.93
C SER A 300 67.64 34.22 92.57
N HIS A 301 66.72 33.28 92.40
CA HIS A 301 65.30 33.50 92.13
C HIS A 301 65.04 34.38 90.87
N PRO A 302 65.35 33.88 89.65
CA PRO A 302 64.91 34.53 88.41
C PRO A 302 63.39 34.61 88.36
N LYS A 303 62.87 35.82 88.11
CA LYS A 303 61.45 36.15 88.10
C LYS A 303 60.92 36.38 86.69
N ASP A 304 61.71 37.02 85.83
CA ASP A 304 61.33 37.24 84.42
C ASP A 304 62.55 37.33 83.50
N VAL A 305 62.35 37.01 82.22
CA VAL A 305 63.38 37.00 81.18
C VAL A 305 62.90 37.72 79.93
N SER A 306 63.68 38.70 79.47
CA SER A 306 63.34 39.55 78.31
C SER A 306 64.55 39.66 77.38
N PHE A 307 64.31 39.85 76.08
CA PHE A 307 65.36 39.98 75.06
C PHE A 307 65.28 41.35 74.37
N GLY A 308 66.42 41.85 73.86
CA GLY A 308 66.42 42.97 72.92
C GLY A 308 66.21 42.51 71.47
N ASP A 309 65.76 43.44 70.60
CA ASP A 309 65.39 43.35 69.15
C ASP A 309 66.34 42.58 68.20
N SER A 310 67.45 42.03 68.68
CA SER A 310 68.38 41.20 67.89
C SER A 310 68.72 39.86 68.54
N GLY A 311 68.10 39.48 69.65
CA GLY A 311 68.39 38.26 70.42
C GLY A 311 69.80 38.16 71.03
N THR A 312 70.69 39.12 70.75
CA THR A 312 72.08 39.16 71.25
C THR A 312 72.23 39.76 72.65
N LYS A 313 71.12 40.23 73.23
CA LYS A 313 71.06 40.75 74.61
C LYS A 313 69.88 40.15 75.33
N MET A 314 70.13 39.63 76.51
CA MET A 314 69.13 39.06 77.40
C MET A 314 69.17 39.78 78.75
N TYR A 315 68.00 40.01 79.31
CA TYR A 315 67.79 40.67 80.59
C TYR A 315 67.04 39.73 81.51
N ILE A 316 67.50 39.59 82.75
CA ILE A 316 66.84 38.78 83.77
C ILE A 316 66.57 39.70 84.97
N ILE A 317 65.32 39.76 85.41
CA ILE A 317 64.98 40.37 86.71
C ILE A 317 64.86 39.27 87.76
N THR A 318 65.30 39.57 88.99
CA THR A 318 65.32 38.58 90.07
C THR A 318 64.77 39.17 91.38
N GLY A 319 64.30 38.31 92.28
CA GLY A 319 63.83 38.66 93.62
C GLY A 319 64.92 39.19 94.58
N ALA A 320 66.00 39.76 94.05
CA ALA A 320 67.10 40.39 94.76
C ALA A 320 67.25 41.89 94.43
N ASP A 321 66.22 42.50 93.82
CA ASP A 321 66.12 43.93 93.43
C ASP A 321 67.05 44.38 92.28
N TYR A 322 67.48 43.46 91.40
CA TYR A 322 68.32 43.80 90.24
C TYR A 322 67.79 43.28 88.91
N VAL A 323 68.01 44.08 87.86
CA VAL A 323 67.97 43.63 86.46
C VAL A 323 69.40 43.36 86.00
N TYR A 324 69.67 42.12 85.57
CA TYR A 324 70.97 41.67 85.07
C TYR A 324 70.98 41.63 83.54
N GLN A 325 72.03 42.17 82.91
CA GLN A 325 72.24 42.20 81.47
C GLN A 325 73.33 41.20 81.04
N PHE A 326 72.97 40.34 80.10
CA PHE A 326 73.83 39.37 79.44
C PHE A 326 74.00 39.71 77.95
N GLU A 327 75.20 39.51 77.43
CA GLU A 327 75.49 39.54 76.00
C GLU A 327 75.61 38.11 75.49
N LEU A 328 74.86 37.77 74.44
CA LEU A 328 74.84 36.47 73.78
C LEU A 328 75.59 36.60 72.45
N SER A 329 76.65 35.80 72.27
CA SER A 329 77.48 35.85 71.05
C SER A 329 76.84 35.18 69.83
N THR A 330 75.82 34.34 70.05
CA THR A 330 74.85 33.88 69.05
C THR A 330 73.47 34.35 69.52
N ALA A 331 72.66 34.97 68.65
CA ALA A 331 71.33 35.42 69.02
C ALA A 331 70.45 34.24 69.47
N TYR A 332 69.72 34.41 70.59
CA TYR A 332 68.82 33.38 71.14
C TYR A 332 69.51 32.02 71.39
N ASP A 333 70.70 32.02 72.00
CA ASP A 333 71.50 30.82 72.33
C ASP A 333 72.12 31.00 73.73
N LEU A 334 71.60 30.23 74.71
CA LEU A 334 72.00 30.36 76.12
C LEU A 334 73.44 29.91 76.37
N SER A 335 73.93 28.88 75.66
CA SER A 335 75.33 28.46 75.71
C SER A 335 76.33 29.56 75.33
N SER A 336 75.85 30.58 74.59
CA SER A 336 76.63 31.73 74.14
C SER A 336 76.56 32.96 75.07
N ALA A 337 75.79 32.88 76.17
CA ALA A 337 75.49 33.99 77.07
C ALA A 337 76.64 34.33 78.03
N SER A 338 76.81 35.61 78.31
CA SER A 338 77.85 36.12 79.23
C SER A 338 77.35 37.32 80.02
N TYR A 339 77.48 37.26 81.36
CA TYR A 339 77.09 38.37 82.24
C TYR A 339 77.97 39.61 81.99
N THR A 340 77.37 40.80 81.96
CA THR A 340 78.11 42.06 81.75
C THR A 340 77.83 43.16 82.76
N LYS A 341 76.57 43.40 83.14
CA LYS A 341 76.15 44.55 83.95
C LYS A 341 74.87 44.26 84.72
N GLN A 342 74.62 45.02 85.79
CA GLN A 342 73.34 45.01 86.51
C GLN A 342 72.85 46.44 86.81
N TYR A 343 71.56 46.60 87.05
CA TYR A 343 70.92 47.84 87.54
C TYR A 343 70.04 47.54 88.75
N ASP A 344 70.07 48.44 89.75
CA ASP A 344 69.39 48.33 91.04
C ASP A 344 68.02 49.02 90.96
N VAL A 345 66.93 48.30 91.28
CA VAL A 345 65.56 48.83 91.29
C VAL A 345 64.99 49.04 92.70
N SER A 346 65.73 48.70 93.76
CA SER A 346 65.33 48.80 95.18
C SER A 346 64.87 50.19 95.62
N GLY A 347 65.23 51.23 94.87
CA GLY A 347 64.75 52.60 95.09
C GLY A 347 63.28 52.84 94.73
N GLN A 348 62.60 51.88 94.07
CA GLN A 348 61.19 51.96 93.69
C GLN A 348 60.42 50.64 93.89
N GLU A 349 61.06 49.48 93.72
CA GLU A 349 60.47 48.14 93.93
C GLU A 349 61.45 47.26 94.70
N THR A 350 60.96 46.54 95.73
CA THR A 350 61.77 45.67 96.61
C THR A 350 61.29 44.21 96.61
N ASN A 351 60.43 43.85 95.66
CA ASN A 351 60.17 42.48 95.24
C ASN A 351 59.66 42.51 93.77
N PRO A 352 60.56 42.66 92.78
CA PRO A 352 60.17 42.75 91.38
C PRO A 352 59.79 41.38 90.80
N GLY A 353 58.64 41.32 90.13
CA GLY A 353 58.14 40.17 89.37
C GLY A 353 58.50 40.25 87.89
N GLY A 354 57.78 41.08 87.14
CA GLY A 354 57.88 41.15 85.67
C GLY A 354 58.83 42.22 85.12
N LEU A 355 59.38 41.97 83.92
CA LEU A 355 60.31 42.85 83.20
C LEU A 355 59.99 42.91 81.70
N ASP A 356 59.77 44.11 81.16
CA ASP A 356 59.69 44.33 79.70
C ASP A 356 60.66 45.43 79.22
N ILE A 357 61.21 45.25 78.02
CA ILE A 357 62.13 46.17 77.34
C ILE A 357 61.52 46.53 75.99
N ALA A 358 61.03 47.77 75.84
CA ALA A 358 60.40 48.21 74.59
C ALA A 358 61.35 48.05 73.38
N ASP A 359 60.80 47.70 72.21
CA ASP A 359 61.45 47.40 70.92
C ASP A 359 62.51 48.42 70.46
N SER A 360 62.51 49.63 71.01
CA SER A 360 63.51 50.67 70.76
C SER A 360 64.79 50.57 71.62
N GLY A 361 64.78 49.72 72.65
CA GLY A 361 65.78 49.64 73.72
C GLY A 361 65.85 50.86 74.65
N THR A 362 65.03 51.89 74.44
CA THR A 362 65.11 53.19 75.17
C THR A 362 64.29 53.25 76.47
N LYS A 363 63.46 52.23 76.73
CA LYS A 363 62.61 52.15 77.93
C LYS A 363 62.62 50.73 78.50
N MET A 364 62.53 50.66 79.82
CA MET A 364 62.43 49.43 80.60
C MET A 364 61.26 49.57 81.56
N TYR A 365 60.50 48.51 81.74
CA TYR A 365 59.35 48.44 82.64
C TYR A 365 59.57 47.35 83.68
N VAL A 366 59.25 47.68 84.92
CA VAL A 366 59.34 46.75 86.05
C VAL A 366 58.00 46.76 86.78
N THR A 367 57.57 45.59 87.24
CA THR A 367 56.38 45.43 88.08
C THR A 367 56.66 44.44 89.23
N GLY A 368 55.81 44.43 90.25
CA GLY A 368 56.00 43.65 91.47
C GLY A 368 55.01 44.05 92.57
N ASP A 369 55.39 43.83 93.83
CA ASP A 369 54.56 44.07 95.04
C ASP A 369 54.12 45.54 95.23
N SER A 370 54.71 46.51 94.53
CA SER A 370 54.38 47.93 94.69
C SER A 370 53.04 48.37 94.07
N GLU A 371 52.23 47.43 93.53
CA GLU A 371 50.94 47.66 92.83
C GLU A 371 51.04 48.65 91.65
N LYS A 372 52.23 48.74 91.04
CA LYS A 372 52.58 49.77 90.04
C LYS A 372 53.36 49.19 88.87
N ILE A 373 53.17 49.82 87.71
CA ILE A 373 54.06 49.67 86.57
C ILE A 373 55.08 50.81 86.61
N LEU A 374 56.35 50.48 86.81
CA LEU A 374 57.45 51.43 86.90
C LEU A 374 58.11 51.60 85.53
N GLN A 375 58.13 52.82 85.00
CA GLN A 375 58.78 53.15 83.72
C GLN A 375 60.14 53.80 83.97
N TYR A 376 61.18 53.19 83.39
CA TYR A 376 62.54 53.72 83.31
C TYR A 376 62.85 54.21 81.90
N SER A 377 63.75 55.18 81.78
CA SER A 377 64.30 55.66 80.50
C SER A 377 65.80 55.39 80.45
N LEU A 378 66.23 54.68 79.40
CA LEU A 378 67.62 54.32 79.14
C LEU A 378 68.21 55.37 78.19
N SER A 379 69.23 56.08 78.66
CA SER A 379 69.90 57.13 77.85
C SER A 379 70.82 56.56 76.77
N THR A 380 71.20 55.29 76.89
CA THR A 380 71.81 54.46 75.85
C THR A 380 70.91 53.26 75.65
N ALA A 381 70.37 53.08 74.43
CA ALA A 381 69.48 51.96 74.14
C ALA A 381 70.15 50.62 74.48
N TYR A 382 69.42 49.71 75.15
CA TYR A 382 69.91 48.39 75.55
C TYR A 382 71.13 48.38 76.49
N ASP A 383 71.27 49.40 77.32
CA ASP A 383 72.26 49.46 78.40
C ASP A 383 71.57 49.78 79.74
N VAL A 384 71.38 48.76 80.59
CA VAL A 384 70.68 48.94 81.89
C VAL A 384 71.39 49.92 82.82
N THR A 385 72.72 50.09 82.71
CA THR A 385 73.45 51.08 83.52
C THR A 385 73.19 52.53 83.11
N SER A 386 72.48 52.74 82.00
CA SER A 386 72.00 54.05 81.54
C SER A 386 70.56 54.37 81.97
N ALA A 387 69.90 53.46 82.70
CA ALA A 387 68.52 53.58 83.13
C ALA A 387 68.31 54.64 84.22
N SER A 388 67.18 55.33 84.14
CA SER A 388 66.76 56.35 85.08
C SER A 388 65.25 56.28 85.28
N TYR A 389 64.78 56.27 86.53
CA TYR A 389 63.34 56.23 86.83
C TYR A 389 62.63 57.47 86.25
N SER A 390 61.54 57.24 85.52
CA SER A 390 60.83 58.27 84.76
C SER A 390 59.47 58.60 85.37
N LYS A 391 58.64 57.58 85.59
CA LYS A 391 57.25 57.68 86.09
C LYS A 391 56.73 56.31 86.51
N SER A 392 55.55 56.27 87.11
CA SER A 392 54.79 55.04 87.34
C SER A 392 53.33 55.19 86.92
N PHE A 393 52.65 54.06 86.73
CA PHE A 393 51.19 53.96 86.62
C PHE A 393 50.69 53.02 87.73
N ASP A 394 49.52 53.33 88.29
CA ASP A 394 48.93 52.66 89.45
C ASP A 394 47.90 51.63 88.98
N VAL A 395 48.09 50.35 89.33
CA VAL A 395 47.22 49.25 88.92
C VAL A 395 46.41 48.66 90.09
N SER A 396 46.57 49.16 91.32
CA SER A 396 45.92 48.68 92.56
C SER A 396 44.40 48.50 92.49
N SER A 397 43.72 49.20 91.58
CA SER A 397 42.27 49.06 91.34
C SER A 397 41.85 47.79 90.56
N LYS A 398 42.84 46.99 90.12
CA LYS A 398 42.69 45.78 89.28
C LYS A 398 43.69 44.68 89.64
N VAL A 399 44.93 45.05 89.98
CA VAL A 399 46.05 44.13 90.19
C VAL A 399 46.59 44.36 91.60
N GLY A 400 46.56 43.32 92.44
CA GLY A 400 47.10 43.27 93.80
C GLY A 400 48.42 42.51 93.92
N LEU A 401 48.75 41.59 93.00
CA LEU A 401 50.10 41.00 92.89
C LEU A 401 50.48 40.79 91.42
N SER A 402 51.34 41.68 90.92
CA SER A 402 51.72 41.70 89.50
C SER A 402 52.96 40.84 89.23
N ALA A 403 52.76 39.67 88.61
CA ALA A 403 53.85 38.72 88.32
C ALA A 403 54.51 38.93 86.95
N GLY A 404 53.80 39.51 85.97
CA GLY A 404 54.29 39.66 84.60
C GLY A 404 53.73 40.91 83.89
N ILE A 405 54.50 41.45 82.95
CA ILE A 405 54.10 42.56 82.08
C ILE A 405 54.60 42.35 80.66
N GLN A 406 53.77 42.65 79.66
CA GLN A 406 54.17 42.68 78.26
C GLN A 406 53.43 43.79 77.51
N PHE A 407 54.14 44.62 76.75
CA PHE A 407 53.58 45.54 75.76
C PHE A 407 53.39 44.86 74.41
N THR A 408 52.45 45.36 73.59
CA THR A 408 52.48 45.08 72.15
C THR A 408 53.63 45.83 71.49
N SER A 409 54.19 45.30 70.41
CA SER A 409 55.29 45.92 69.62
C SER A 409 55.01 47.33 69.07
N ASP A 410 53.73 47.68 68.92
CA ASP A 410 53.25 49.04 68.58
C ASP A 410 53.13 49.98 69.80
N GLY A 411 53.38 49.47 71.01
CA GLY A 411 53.24 50.14 72.31
C GLY A 411 51.82 50.54 72.69
N SER A 412 50.80 50.14 71.91
CA SER A 412 49.42 50.61 72.04
C SER A 412 48.55 49.80 73.01
N LYS A 413 48.99 48.59 73.39
CA LYS A 413 48.44 47.84 74.52
C LYS A 413 49.56 47.49 75.52
N MET A 414 49.14 47.35 76.77
CA MET A 414 49.94 46.86 77.90
C MET A 414 49.14 45.78 78.61
N HIS A 415 49.75 44.62 78.81
CA HIS A 415 49.16 43.45 79.44
C HIS A 415 49.85 43.21 80.78
N VAL A 416 49.07 43.06 81.84
CA VAL A 416 49.57 42.90 83.21
C VAL A 416 48.93 41.66 83.82
N VAL A 417 49.75 40.74 84.31
CA VAL A 417 49.28 39.49 84.93
C VAL A 417 49.12 39.69 86.44
N ASP A 418 47.90 39.49 86.95
CA ASP A 418 47.69 39.30 88.38
C ASP A 418 47.74 37.82 88.75
N ASN A 419 48.64 37.48 89.68
CA ASN A 419 48.88 36.12 90.13
C ASN A 419 47.80 35.59 91.08
N TRP A 420 47.13 36.45 91.86
CA TRP A 420 46.15 36.03 92.87
C TRP A 420 44.72 35.97 92.33
N ASP A 421 44.30 36.97 91.55
CA ASP A 421 43.00 36.99 90.85
C ASP A 421 43.02 36.11 89.58
N SER A 422 44.15 35.43 89.30
CA SER A 422 44.33 34.52 88.15
C SER A 422 43.89 35.13 86.81
N THR A 423 44.24 36.42 86.62
CA THR A 423 43.62 37.27 85.59
C THR A 423 44.65 38.17 84.91
N ILE A 424 44.57 38.24 83.59
CA ILE A 424 45.36 39.14 82.75
C ILE A 424 44.54 40.39 82.48
N TYR A 425 45.03 41.55 82.90
CA TYR A 425 44.37 42.84 82.69
C TYR A 425 44.97 43.55 81.48
N HIS A 426 44.11 43.90 80.52
CA HIS A 426 44.50 44.54 79.27
C HIS A 426 44.22 46.04 79.34
N TYR A 427 45.25 46.85 79.09
CA TYR A 427 45.18 48.31 79.05
C TYR A 427 45.50 48.79 77.64
N SER A 428 44.72 49.75 77.14
CA SER A 428 45.03 50.47 75.90
C SER A 428 45.75 51.77 76.23
N LEU A 429 46.80 52.09 75.48
CA LEU A 429 47.61 53.30 75.65
C LEU A 429 47.32 54.28 74.52
N SER A 430 46.89 55.49 74.89
CA SER A 430 46.67 56.59 73.94
C SER A 430 47.98 57.26 73.47
N THR A 431 49.12 56.90 74.05
CA THR A 431 50.47 57.25 73.58
C THR A 431 51.38 56.04 73.77
N ALA A 432 51.90 55.51 72.66
CA ALA A 432 52.68 54.28 72.64
C ALA A 432 53.81 54.28 73.67
N TYR A 433 53.92 53.20 74.46
CA TYR A 433 54.93 53.04 75.50
C TYR A 433 54.96 54.17 76.57
N ASP A 434 53.87 54.89 76.81
CA ASP A 434 53.77 55.80 77.95
C ASP A 434 52.67 55.35 78.92
N VAL A 435 53.08 54.77 80.05
CA VAL A 435 52.16 54.20 81.05
C VAL A 435 51.21 55.23 81.65
N SER A 436 51.54 56.53 81.64
CA SER A 436 50.61 57.57 82.09
C SER A 436 49.48 57.88 81.11
N SER A 437 49.45 57.20 79.96
CA SER A 437 48.38 57.27 78.94
C SER A 437 47.46 56.04 78.91
N ALA A 438 47.67 55.09 79.82
CA ALA A 438 47.00 53.79 79.88
C ALA A 438 45.57 53.89 80.43
N THR A 439 44.62 53.19 79.80
CA THR A 439 43.25 53.01 80.27
C THR A 439 42.85 51.54 80.22
N TYR A 440 42.30 51.03 81.34
CA TYR A 440 41.77 49.67 81.41
C TYR A 440 40.74 49.42 80.30
N SER A 441 40.85 48.27 79.63
CA SER A 441 40.01 47.90 78.49
C SER A 441 39.18 46.66 78.79
N GLU A 442 39.83 45.55 79.14
CA GLU A 442 39.24 44.22 79.29
C GLU A 442 40.13 43.33 80.17
N SER A 443 39.63 42.15 80.57
CA SER A 443 40.33 41.21 81.44
C SER A 443 40.11 39.76 80.98
N THR A 444 41.17 38.99 80.78
CA THR A 444 41.10 37.55 80.49
C THR A 444 41.37 36.76 81.76
N TYR A 445 40.37 36.04 82.26
CA TYR A 445 40.55 35.08 83.35
C TYR A 445 41.24 33.82 82.82
N VAL A 446 42.25 33.34 83.53
CA VAL A 446 43.03 32.13 83.19
C VAL A 446 43.06 31.09 84.32
N GLY A 447 42.40 31.37 85.45
CA GLY A 447 42.28 30.46 86.60
C GLY A 447 41.43 29.19 86.37
N ASP A 448 40.91 28.98 85.15
CA ASP A 448 40.37 27.69 84.71
C ASP A 448 41.49 26.72 84.27
N GLN A 449 42.73 27.21 84.12
CA GLN A 449 43.91 26.44 83.69
C GLN A 449 44.96 26.32 84.81
N ASP A 450 45.34 27.43 85.45
CA ASP A 450 46.27 27.47 86.59
C ASP A 450 45.92 28.69 87.47
N ASN A 451 45.94 28.52 88.79
CA ASN A 451 45.49 29.53 89.76
C ASN A 451 46.62 30.42 90.33
N GLY A 452 47.78 30.42 89.67
CA GLY A 452 48.87 31.34 89.92
C GLY A 452 49.64 31.64 88.62
N PRO A 453 49.08 32.41 87.67
CA PRO A 453 49.77 32.76 86.44
C PRO A 453 50.97 33.69 86.71
N GLY A 454 52.07 33.47 85.98
CA GLY A 454 53.35 34.19 86.08
C GLY A 454 53.56 35.14 84.92
N GLY A 455 54.52 34.83 84.05
CA GLY A 455 54.82 35.58 82.83
C GLY A 455 53.77 35.40 81.72
N ILE A 456 53.75 36.35 80.79
CA ILE A 456 52.87 36.39 79.62
C ILE A 456 53.65 36.75 78.36
N ALA A 457 53.37 36.09 77.24
CA ALA A 457 53.88 36.42 75.91
C ALA A 457 52.77 36.31 74.84
N PHE A 458 53.05 36.80 73.64
CA PHE A 458 52.12 36.76 72.49
C PHE A 458 52.84 36.27 71.22
N SER A 459 52.07 35.82 70.22
CA SER A 459 52.57 35.61 68.86
C SER A 459 52.68 36.93 68.08
N ASP A 460 53.56 37.01 67.09
CA ASP A 460 53.79 38.23 66.28
C ASP A 460 52.50 38.73 65.59
N ASP A 461 51.66 37.81 65.15
CA ASP A 461 50.36 38.06 64.51
C ASP A 461 49.25 38.49 65.49
N LYS A 462 49.53 38.43 66.79
CA LYS A 462 48.62 38.75 67.90
C LYS A 462 47.33 37.90 67.91
N THR A 463 47.32 36.71 67.28
CA THR A 463 46.20 35.76 67.34
C THR A 463 46.31 34.77 68.50
N GLN A 464 47.47 34.74 69.20
CA GLN A 464 47.75 33.78 70.27
C GLN A 464 48.40 34.46 71.48
N MET A 465 48.07 33.96 72.66
CA MET A 465 48.58 34.40 73.96
C MET A 465 49.12 33.20 74.73
N PHE A 466 50.24 33.41 75.43
CA PHE A 466 50.99 32.39 76.17
C PHE A 466 51.11 32.82 77.63
N VAL A 467 50.91 31.89 78.56
CA VAL A 467 50.91 32.17 80.00
C VAL A 467 51.62 31.05 80.73
N VAL A 468 52.56 31.38 81.62
CA VAL A 468 53.15 30.39 82.54
C VAL A 468 52.21 30.22 83.73
N GLY A 469 51.88 28.98 84.07
CA GLY A 469 51.29 28.61 85.34
C GLY A 469 52.38 28.23 86.33
N VAL A 470 52.46 28.95 87.45
CA VAL A 470 53.49 28.79 88.49
C VAL A 470 53.14 27.61 89.43
N VAL A 471 51.90 27.12 89.42
CA VAL A 471 51.39 26.15 90.40
C VAL A 471 51.35 24.72 89.85
N ASP A 472 50.95 24.54 88.60
CA ASP A 472 50.91 23.24 87.91
C ASP A 472 52.07 23.06 86.91
N ASP A 473 53.08 23.94 86.93
CA ASP A 473 54.30 23.91 86.11
C ASP A 473 54.03 23.69 84.61
N ASN A 474 53.23 24.56 84.00
CA ASN A 474 52.78 24.45 82.61
C ASN A 474 52.89 25.79 81.87
N VAL A 475 53.15 25.75 80.56
CA VAL A 475 52.90 26.87 79.65
C VAL A 475 51.58 26.63 78.92
N TYR A 476 50.64 27.56 79.05
CA TYR A 476 49.30 27.49 78.46
C TYR A 476 49.20 28.42 77.24
N GLN A 477 48.50 27.97 76.21
CA GLN A 477 48.29 28.67 74.94
C GLN A 477 46.80 28.90 74.68
N TYR A 478 46.47 30.14 74.30
CA TYR A 478 45.11 30.64 74.06
C TYR A 478 45.01 31.25 72.66
N SER A 479 43.82 31.16 72.04
CA SER A 479 43.49 31.87 70.80
C SER A 479 42.65 33.11 71.11
N ILE A 480 43.07 34.25 70.56
CA ILE A 480 42.49 35.57 70.81
C ILE A 480 42.09 36.25 69.50
N GLY A 481 40.97 36.98 69.53
CA GLY A 481 40.30 37.52 68.34
C GLY A 481 39.23 36.57 67.77
N GLY A 482 38.27 37.14 67.04
CA GLY A 482 37.21 36.41 66.34
C GLY A 482 37.56 36.10 64.88
N PRO A 483 36.67 35.39 64.14
CA PRO A 483 36.99 34.86 62.82
C PRO A 483 37.04 35.93 61.72
N THR A 484 38.14 35.96 60.97
CA THR A 484 38.36 36.83 59.80
C THR A 484 37.93 36.17 58.49
N ASP A 485 37.54 37.00 57.51
CA ASP A 485 37.14 36.58 56.15
C ASP A 485 36.07 35.46 56.10
N LEU A 486 35.20 35.37 57.12
CA LEU A 486 34.22 34.27 57.22
C LEU A 486 33.32 34.17 55.97
N THR A 487 33.21 32.96 55.44
CA THR A 487 32.35 32.57 54.31
C THR A 487 31.51 31.35 54.66
N VAL A 488 30.35 31.21 54.01
CA VAL A 488 29.46 30.05 54.13
C VAL A 488 29.04 29.57 52.74
N SER A 489 29.06 28.27 52.49
CA SER A 489 28.60 27.64 51.25
C SER A 489 27.59 26.52 51.53
N ASP A 490 26.67 26.30 50.60
CA ASP A 490 25.66 25.23 50.62
C ASP A 490 26.16 23.88 50.07
N GLY A 491 27.29 23.90 49.34
CA GLY A 491 27.84 22.76 48.60
C GLY A 491 27.37 22.64 47.15
N ASP A 492 26.26 23.28 46.76
CA ASP A 492 25.71 23.27 45.40
C ASP A 492 26.32 24.39 44.52
N GLY A 493 26.98 25.37 45.14
CA GLY A 493 27.79 26.40 44.46
C GLY A 493 27.47 27.83 44.89
N HIS A 494 26.50 28.02 45.79
CA HIS A 494 26.23 29.31 46.38
C HIS A 494 27.22 29.57 47.53
N THR A 495 27.65 30.82 47.68
CA THR A 495 28.60 31.21 48.75
C THR A 495 28.36 32.64 49.21
N VAL A 496 28.22 32.82 50.51
CA VAL A 496 27.92 34.09 51.16
C VAL A 496 29.07 34.46 52.11
N SER A 497 29.80 35.53 51.79
CA SER A 497 30.80 36.10 52.69
C SER A 497 30.15 36.96 53.76
N PHE A 498 30.48 36.71 55.02
CA PHE A 498 30.17 37.57 56.17
C PHE A 498 31.35 38.50 56.49
N GLY A 499 32.58 38.11 56.14
CA GLY A 499 33.81 38.83 56.47
C GLY A 499 34.08 38.84 57.98
N ASP A 500 35.02 39.66 58.43
CA ASP A 500 35.51 39.66 59.82
C ASP A 500 34.40 39.86 60.86
N LEU A 501 34.33 38.98 61.86
CA LEU A 501 33.48 39.13 63.03
C LEU A 501 34.35 39.37 64.27
N THR A 502 34.16 40.50 64.93
CA THR A 502 34.72 40.72 66.28
C THR A 502 33.95 39.88 67.31
N ASP A 503 34.51 39.71 68.51
CA ASP A 503 33.84 39.01 69.60
C ASP A 503 32.44 39.60 69.88
N GLY A 504 31.44 38.73 70.00
CA GLY A 504 30.03 39.07 70.19
C GLY A 504 29.33 39.72 68.99
N GLN A 505 29.98 39.89 67.83
CA GLN A 505 29.35 40.53 66.67
C GLN A 505 28.46 39.58 65.87
N THR A 506 27.20 39.96 65.69
CA THR A 506 26.25 39.28 64.79
C THR A 506 26.12 39.98 63.43
N LYS A 507 26.03 39.19 62.36
CA LYS A 507 25.62 39.61 61.00
C LYS A 507 24.53 38.67 60.46
N GLN A 508 23.69 39.15 59.55
CA GLN A 508 22.62 38.39 58.92
C GLN A 508 22.60 38.67 57.41
N LYS A 509 22.39 37.62 56.60
CA LYS A 509 22.27 37.66 55.14
C LYS A 509 21.32 36.57 54.66
N SER A 510 20.67 36.79 53.53
CA SER A 510 20.03 35.67 52.81
C SER A 510 21.08 34.76 52.19
N ILE A 511 20.74 33.48 52.06
CA ILE A 511 21.49 32.48 51.31
C ILE A 511 20.50 31.73 50.41
N PRO A 512 20.68 31.72 49.07
CA PRO A 512 19.84 30.91 48.20
C PRO A 512 20.18 29.45 48.45
N LEU A 513 19.20 28.71 48.98
CA LEU A 513 19.26 27.26 49.19
C LEU A 513 18.31 26.61 48.19
N THR A 514 18.60 25.38 47.80
CA THR A 514 17.81 24.64 46.83
C THR A 514 17.34 23.31 47.40
N THR A 515 16.44 22.64 46.68
CA THR A 515 16.04 21.24 46.95
C THR A 515 17.18 20.20 46.96
N SER A 516 18.41 20.54 46.54
CA SER A 516 19.59 19.66 46.69
C SER A 516 20.49 19.98 47.90
N SER A 517 20.26 21.10 48.59
CA SER A 517 21.19 21.62 49.57
C SER A 517 21.14 20.83 50.88
N THR A 518 22.24 20.14 51.23
CA THR A 518 22.30 19.14 52.31
C THR A 518 23.15 19.55 53.52
N LYS A 519 23.78 20.72 53.48
CA LYS A 519 24.60 21.26 54.58
C LYS A 519 24.91 22.75 54.40
N LEU A 520 25.49 23.35 55.43
CA LEU A 520 26.25 24.60 55.37
C LEU A 520 27.70 24.33 55.78
N ASP A 521 28.65 24.54 54.87
CA ASP A 521 30.09 24.57 55.17
C ASP A 521 30.53 26.01 55.50
N PHE A 522 31.30 26.18 56.57
CA PHE A 522 31.86 27.46 57.00
C PHE A 522 33.38 27.47 56.75
N SER A 523 33.94 28.63 56.43
CA SER A 523 35.39 28.80 56.28
C SER A 523 35.83 30.21 56.65
N ALA A 524 36.80 30.32 57.54
CA ALA A 524 37.44 31.55 57.99
C ALA A 524 38.96 31.49 57.85
N SER A 525 39.61 32.66 57.75
CA SER A 525 41.07 32.78 57.62
C SER A 525 41.82 32.82 58.95
N SER A 526 41.12 33.08 60.06
CA SER A 526 41.63 32.96 61.44
C SER A 526 40.74 32.02 62.27
N GLY A 527 41.25 31.63 63.43
CA GLY A 527 40.47 30.91 64.44
C GLY A 527 39.34 31.76 65.04
N GLY A 528 38.42 31.08 65.73
CA GLY A 528 37.25 31.65 66.37
C GLY A 528 36.10 30.64 66.45
N LEU A 529 35.09 30.96 67.25
CA LEU A 529 33.83 30.21 67.34
C LEU A 529 32.70 31.01 66.71
N ILE A 530 31.66 30.32 66.24
CA ILE A 530 30.45 30.92 65.69
C ILE A 530 29.17 30.28 66.23
N ASP A 531 28.16 31.12 66.47
CA ASP A 531 26.76 30.69 66.58
C ASP A 531 26.05 30.94 65.26
N VAL A 532 25.21 30.00 64.84
CA VAL A 532 24.52 29.97 63.55
C VAL A 532 23.03 29.79 63.79
N GLN A 533 22.21 30.60 63.13
CA GLN A 533 20.74 30.48 63.08
C GLN A 533 20.26 30.62 61.63
N LEU A 534 19.57 29.62 61.12
CA LEU A 534 18.92 29.61 59.80
C LEU A 534 17.41 29.45 59.97
N THR A 535 16.64 30.31 59.29
CA THR A 535 15.18 30.22 59.22
C THR A 535 14.76 30.03 57.77
N MET A 536 13.98 28.98 57.52
CA MET A 536 13.34 28.74 56.24
C MET A 536 11.87 28.28 56.38
N GLN A 537 11.17 28.30 55.26
CA GLN A 537 9.88 27.68 55.01
C GLN A 537 10.01 26.79 53.78
N GLU A 538 9.66 25.51 53.93
CA GLU A 538 9.62 24.55 52.83
C GLU A 538 8.38 24.78 51.96
N GLN A 539 8.46 24.38 50.68
CA GLN A 539 7.39 24.56 49.70
C GLN A 539 7.14 23.27 48.91
N ASP A 540 5.86 23.03 48.59
CA ASP A 540 5.40 21.86 47.84
C ASP A 540 4.37 22.24 46.77
N SER A 541 4.43 21.54 45.64
CA SER A 541 3.50 21.69 44.51
C SER A 541 2.99 20.35 44.01
N ALA A 542 1.84 20.34 43.33
CA ALA A 542 1.32 19.13 42.68
C ALA A 542 2.03 18.95 41.32
N LYS A 543 2.88 17.95 41.21
CA LYS A 543 3.83 17.78 40.09
C LYS A 543 3.47 16.58 39.21
N ASN A 544 3.42 16.83 37.91
CA ASN A 544 3.01 15.88 36.87
C ASN A 544 1.70 15.12 37.20
N PRO A 545 0.60 15.78 37.60
CA PRO A 545 -0.65 15.09 37.90
C PRO A 545 -1.23 14.42 36.64
N SER A 546 -1.77 13.23 36.82
CA SER A 546 -2.48 12.47 35.79
C SER A 546 -3.64 11.66 36.35
N ILE A 547 -4.57 11.29 35.48
CA ILE A 547 -5.57 10.25 35.74
C ILE A 547 -5.55 9.16 34.67
N ASP A 548 -5.75 7.94 35.12
CA ASP A 548 -6.22 6.76 34.41
C ASP A 548 -7.74 6.68 34.61
N VAL A 549 -8.55 6.46 33.56
CA VAL A 549 -10.01 6.29 33.72
C VAL A 549 -10.54 4.92 33.31
N ASP A 550 -9.95 4.24 32.32
CA ASP A 550 -10.42 2.91 31.88
C ASP A 550 -9.81 1.74 32.68
N GLY A 551 -8.76 2.00 33.46
CA GLY A 551 -8.08 1.03 34.31
C GLY A 551 -6.98 0.24 33.61
N ASP A 552 -6.52 0.68 32.43
CA ASP A 552 -5.40 0.02 31.74
C ASP A 552 -4.05 0.23 32.45
N GLY A 553 -3.91 1.24 33.33
CA GLY A 553 -2.69 1.58 34.05
C GLY A 553 -1.84 2.68 33.40
N SER A 554 -2.31 3.26 32.30
CA SER A 554 -1.71 4.40 31.62
C SER A 554 -2.55 5.68 31.78
N ALA A 555 -1.93 6.84 31.52
CA ALA A 555 -2.53 8.13 31.83
C ALA A 555 -3.41 8.66 30.68
N ASP A 556 -4.71 8.43 30.77
CA ASP A 556 -5.74 8.98 29.88
C ASP A 556 -5.74 10.52 29.80
N GLY A 557 -5.39 11.17 30.90
CA GLY A 557 -5.17 12.62 30.95
C GLY A 557 -4.01 12.96 31.87
N SER A 558 -3.04 13.74 31.39
CA SER A 558 -1.90 14.19 32.19
C SER A 558 -1.52 15.64 31.91
N TYR A 559 -1.03 16.32 32.93
CA TYR A 559 -0.39 17.63 32.80
C TYR A 559 1.08 17.51 33.22
N SER A 560 2.02 17.75 32.30
CA SER A 560 3.44 17.79 32.65
C SER A 560 3.86 19.20 33.06
N GLY A 561 4.26 19.34 34.33
CA GLY A 561 4.49 20.62 34.97
C GLY A 561 4.33 20.53 36.49
N MET A 562 4.20 21.68 37.13
CA MET A 562 3.90 21.84 38.54
C MET A 562 2.69 22.77 38.68
N LEU A 563 1.77 22.45 39.58
CA LEU A 563 0.62 23.30 39.89
C LEU A 563 0.75 23.84 41.32
N SER A 564 0.76 25.16 41.42
CA SER A 564 0.66 25.91 42.66
C SER A 564 -0.74 25.76 43.28
N ASN A 565 -0.93 26.15 44.55
CA ASN A 565 -2.26 26.13 45.17
C ASN A 565 -3.28 27.00 44.41
N GLY A 566 -4.38 26.39 43.93
CA GLY A 566 -5.41 27.02 43.11
C GLY A 566 -5.03 27.25 41.65
N GLU A 567 -3.83 26.82 41.21
CA GLU A 567 -3.43 26.84 39.81
C GLU A 567 -4.06 25.66 39.05
N THR A 568 -4.63 25.94 37.87
CA THR A 568 -5.41 24.96 37.11
C THR A 568 -4.77 24.64 35.77
N ALA A 569 -4.82 23.37 35.36
CA ALA A 569 -4.45 22.93 34.02
C ALA A 569 -5.45 21.90 33.49
N SER A 570 -5.95 22.15 32.27
CA SER A 570 -6.93 21.29 31.60
C SER A 570 -6.33 20.57 30.41
N THR A 571 -6.63 19.29 30.24
CA THR A 571 -6.31 18.49 29.06
C THR A 571 -7.51 17.68 28.60
N SER A 572 -7.64 17.45 27.29
CA SER A 572 -8.52 16.41 26.78
C SER A 572 -8.08 15.04 27.32
N LEU A 573 -9.04 14.15 27.52
CA LEU A 573 -8.80 12.74 27.79
C LEU A 573 -8.67 11.95 26.46
N SER A 574 -7.81 10.94 26.41
CA SER A 574 -7.74 10.02 25.25
C SER A 574 -8.94 9.08 25.18
N SER A 575 -9.37 8.57 26.32
CA SER A 575 -10.54 7.72 26.51
C SER A 575 -11.44 8.28 27.62
N LEU A 576 -12.71 7.88 27.56
CA LEU A 576 -13.60 7.85 28.72
C LEU A 576 -14.69 6.83 28.40
N PRO A 577 -14.73 5.65 29.05
CA PRO A 577 -15.78 4.67 28.79
C PRO A 577 -17.13 5.11 29.36
N SER A 578 -18.23 4.68 28.73
CA SER A 578 -19.59 4.80 29.28
C SER A 578 -19.86 3.67 30.27
N GLY A 579 -20.45 3.96 31.44
CA GLY A 579 -20.77 3.01 32.49
C GLY A 579 -20.17 3.40 33.85
N SER A 580 -19.84 2.40 34.68
CA SER A 580 -19.13 2.60 35.95
C SER A 580 -17.63 2.67 35.68
N VAL A 581 -17.03 3.83 35.89
CA VAL A 581 -15.64 4.17 35.55
C VAL A 581 -14.83 4.33 36.84
N SER A 582 -13.54 3.97 36.84
CA SER A 582 -12.73 3.86 38.07
C SER A 582 -11.48 4.74 38.00
N VAL A 583 -11.67 6.05 38.17
CA VAL A 583 -10.64 7.07 37.98
C VAL A 583 -9.53 6.92 39.01
N THR A 584 -8.31 6.58 38.59
CA THR A 584 -7.13 6.49 39.46
C THR A 584 -6.22 7.69 39.22
N THR A 585 -5.80 8.34 40.31
CA THR A 585 -4.99 9.56 40.28
C THR A 585 -3.53 9.22 40.57
N SER A 586 -2.62 9.76 39.77
CA SER A 586 -1.18 9.75 40.05
C SER A 586 -0.65 11.18 40.14
N VAL A 587 0.16 11.50 41.14
CA VAL A 587 0.71 12.85 41.35
C VAL A 587 1.94 12.80 42.26
N SER A 588 2.99 13.53 41.90
CA SER A 588 4.19 13.69 42.73
C SER A 588 4.10 14.96 43.56
N GLY A 589 4.58 14.95 44.81
CA GLY A 589 4.52 16.11 45.71
C GLY A 589 3.14 16.29 46.35
N ALA A 590 2.56 17.49 46.24
CA ALA A 590 1.30 17.83 46.89
C ALA A 590 0.07 17.16 46.22
N PRO A 591 -1.01 16.88 46.97
CA PRO A 591 -2.27 16.40 46.41
C PRO A 591 -2.89 17.35 45.38
N VAL A 592 -3.76 16.80 44.54
CA VAL A 592 -4.44 17.52 43.45
C VAL A 592 -5.96 17.36 43.58
N ASP A 593 -6.73 18.39 43.23
CA ASP A 593 -8.16 18.25 42.91
C ASP A 593 -8.29 17.99 41.41
N TRP A 594 -9.27 17.18 40.98
CA TRP A 594 -9.62 17.08 39.57
C TRP A 594 -11.11 17.18 39.32
N SER A 595 -11.46 17.68 38.13
CA SER A 595 -12.82 17.63 37.59
C SER A 595 -12.77 17.13 36.15
N ILE A 596 -13.62 16.15 35.82
CA ILE A 596 -13.83 15.63 34.47
C ILE A 596 -15.17 16.19 33.97
N SER A 597 -15.20 16.76 32.78
CA SER A 597 -16.43 17.16 32.08
C SER A 597 -16.50 16.46 30.72
N ALA A 598 -17.70 16.00 30.34
CA ALA A 598 -17.92 15.34 29.06
C ALA A 598 -19.38 15.43 28.59
N ASP A 599 -19.60 15.29 27.28
CA ASP A 599 -20.92 15.16 26.68
C ASP A 599 -21.30 13.67 26.55
N GLU A 600 -22.12 13.15 27.47
CA GLU A 600 -22.70 11.81 27.39
C GLU A 600 -23.49 11.61 26.08
N VAL A 601 -23.31 10.47 25.41
CA VAL A 601 -23.95 10.19 24.12
C VAL A 601 -24.92 9.01 24.22
N ASN A 602 -26.17 9.26 23.86
CA ASN A 602 -27.18 8.22 23.67
C ASN A 602 -27.46 8.06 22.17
N ALA A 603 -27.09 6.89 21.63
CA ALA A 603 -27.23 6.50 20.23
C ALA A 603 -28.37 5.48 20.04
N THR A 604 -28.91 5.39 18.81
CA THR A 604 -29.95 4.40 18.45
C THR A 604 -29.46 2.99 18.72
N GLU A 605 -30.15 2.25 19.58
CA GLU A 605 -29.80 0.88 19.93
C GLU A 605 -30.95 -0.09 19.67
N ASN A 606 -30.61 -1.30 19.23
CA ASN A 606 -31.51 -2.42 18.98
C ASN A 606 -32.83 -2.05 18.23
N PRO A 607 -32.78 -1.30 17.12
CA PRO A 607 -33.97 -0.84 16.41
C PRO A 607 -34.70 -1.99 15.72
N LYS A 608 -36.03 -1.92 15.72
CA LYS A 608 -36.94 -2.93 15.18
C LYS A 608 -38.12 -2.31 14.44
N LEU A 609 -38.70 -3.11 13.55
CA LEU A 609 -39.93 -2.84 12.83
C LEU A 609 -40.87 -4.04 12.96
N ASP A 610 -42.09 -3.76 13.38
CA ASP A 610 -43.28 -4.62 13.38
C ASP A 610 -44.16 -4.17 12.20
N VAL A 611 -44.51 -5.09 11.30
CA VAL A 611 -45.33 -4.84 10.11
C VAL A 611 -46.70 -5.47 10.31
N GLY A 612 -47.69 -4.62 10.58
CA GLY A 612 -49.04 -5.01 10.99
C GLY A 612 -49.44 -4.38 12.33
N ALA A 613 -48.47 -4.03 13.18
CA ALA A 613 -48.63 -3.68 14.58
C ALA A 613 -49.26 -4.83 15.40
N ASP A 614 -48.82 -6.07 15.13
CA ASP A 614 -49.37 -7.30 15.74
C ASP A 614 -48.54 -7.84 16.92
N GLY A 615 -47.33 -7.31 17.13
CA GLY A 615 -46.39 -7.73 18.18
C GLY A 615 -45.29 -8.69 17.71
N SER A 616 -45.29 -9.09 16.43
CA SER A 616 -44.12 -9.64 15.73
C SER A 616 -43.09 -8.55 15.43
N PHE A 617 -41.91 -8.93 14.95
CA PHE A 617 -40.87 -7.99 14.48
C PHE A 617 -40.18 -8.56 13.24
N GLU A 618 -40.68 -8.18 12.06
CA GLU A 618 -40.23 -8.65 10.75
C GLU A 618 -38.80 -8.18 10.45
N ALA A 619 -38.40 -7.03 11.01
CA ALA A 619 -37.01 -6.60 11.03
C ALA A 619 -36.55 -6.25 12.45
N SER A 620 -35.35 -6.70 12.80
CA SER A 620 -34.62 -6.21 13.97
C SER A 620 -33.12 -6.20 13.71
N TYR A 621 -32.46 -5.14 14.18
CA TYR A 621 -31.00 -5.07 14.28
C TYR A 621 -30.60 -5.22 15.74
N ALA A 622 -29.50 -5.93 16.01
CA ALA A 622 -28.95 -6.10 17.35
C ALA A 622 -27.58 -5.40 17.41
N GLY A 623 -27.53 -4.23 18.05
CA GLY A 623 -26.36 -3.35 18.03
C GLY A 623 -26.71 -1.87 18.18
N VAL A 624 -25.71 -1.00 18.03
CA VAL A 624 -25.82 0.45 18.22
C VAL A 624 -25.43 1.19 16.94
N LEU A 625 -26.34 2.03 16.44
CA LEU A 625 -26.15 2.88 15.27
C LEU A 625 -25.80 4.31 15.69
N ARG A 626 -24.56 4.74 15.44
CA ARG A 626 -24.14 6.13 15.61
C ARG A 626 -24.83 7.06 14.62
N SER A 627 -24.71 8.36 14.85
CA SER A 627 -25.37 9.41 14.05
C SER A 627 -25.01 9.29 12.57
N GLY A 628 -26.00 8.92 11.74
CA GLY A 628 -25.83 8.74 10.29
C GLY A 628 -25.27 7.38 9.86
N GLN A 629 -24.99 6.45 10.77
CA GLN A 629 -24.81 5.03 10.39
C GLN A 629 -26.15 4.43 9.99
N THR A 630 -26.13 3.53 9.01
CA THR A 630 -27.31 2.89 8.43
C THR A 630 -27.17 1.39 8.42
N GLU A 631 -28.22 0.67 8.79
CA GLU A 631 -28.31 -0.79 8.63
C GLU A 631 -29.64 -1.14 7.98
N THR A 632 -29.58 -2.01 6.98
CA THR A 632 -30.74 -2.44 6.18
C THR A 632 -31.09 -3.88 6.54
N VAL A 633 -32.36 -4.13 6.84
CA VAL A 633 -32.89 -5.44 7.20
C VAL A 633 -34.03 -5.79 6.25
N ASP A 634 -33.94 -6.96 5.62
CA ASP A 634 -35.00 -7.49 4.77
C ASP A 634 -36.21 -7.90 5.62
N ILE A 635 -37.40 -7.48 5.21
CA ILE A 635 -38.70 -7.87 5.79
C ILE A 635 -39.49 -8.81 4.86
N GLY A 636 -38.98 -9.08 3.65
CA GLY A 636 -39.50 -10.10 2.75
C GLY A 636 -40.61 -9.59 1.83
N ASN A 637 -41.84 -10.04 2.08
CA ASN A 637 -43.04 -9.64 1.34
C ASN A 637 -43.86 -8.61 2.13
N LEU A 638 -44.56 -7.72 1.43
CA LEU A 638 -45.56 -6.83 2.01
C LEU A 638 -46.94 -7.07 1.40
N SER A 639 -47.96 -7.07 2.27
CA SER A 639 -49.36 -7.13 1.83
C SER A 639 -49.75 -5.85 1.09
N THR A 640 -50.66 -5.95 0.13
CA THR A 640 -51.12 -4.79 -0.66
C THR A 640 -52.10 -3.92 0.15
N GLY A 641 -52.12 -2.62 -0.14
CA GLY A 641 -52.90 -1.63 0.58
C GLY A 641 -52.22 -1.05 1.83
N SER A 642 -53.03 -0.68 2.82
CA SER A 642 -52.59 0.09 3.99
C SER A 642 -51.99 -0.81 5.09
N ASN A 643 -50.67 -0.84 5.20
CA ASN A 643 -49.94 -1.53 6.26
C ASN A 643 -49.63 -0.54 7.40
N THR A 644 -49.89 -0.92 8.64
CA THR A 644 -49.40 -0.17 9.81
C THR A 644 -48.00 -0.64 10.13
N VAL A 645 -47.07 0.28 10.40
CA VAL A 645 -45.69 -0.05 10.79
C VAL A 645 -45.41 0.50 12.19
N ALA A 646 -44.96 -0.35 13.10
CA ALA A 646 -44.64 0.01 14.48
C ALA A 646 -43.15 -0.16 14.76
N PHE A 647 -42.57 0.76 15.54
CA PHE A 647 -41.14 0.85 15.76
C PHE A 647 -40.79 0.71 17.24
N SER A 648 -39.72 -0.03 17.54
CA SER A 648 -39.13 -0.03 18.88
C SER A 648 -37.63 0.14 18.81
N THR A 649 -37.07 0.99 19.68
CA THR A 649 -35.66 1.39 19.69
C THR A 649 -35.21 1.70 21.12
N ALA A 650 -34.13 1.09 21.59
CA ALA A 650 -33.55 1.42 22.88
C ALA A 650 -32.72 2.72 22.82
N ASN A 651 -32.67 3.42 23.96
CA ASN A 651 -31.77 4.52 24.34
C ASN A 651 -31.78 5.82 23.49
N ALA A 652 -32.14 5.80 22.20
CA ALA A 652 -32.36 7.01 21.42
C ALA A 652 -33.75 7.63 21.61
N THR A 653 -33.82 8.97 21.59
CA THR A 653 -35.09 9.71 21.62
C THR A 653 -35.84 9.68 20.29
N SER A 654 -35.13 9.41 19.19
CA SER A 654 -35.72 9.19 17.87
C SER A 654 -34.75 8.43 16.97
N THR A 655 -35.28 7.69 16.01
CA THR A 655 -34.54 6.96 14.96
C THR A 655 -35.12 7.35 13.61
N LYS A 656 -34.27 7.44 12.58
CA LYS A 656 -34.70 7.61 11.19
C LYS A 656 -34.94 6.25 10.56
N TRP A 657 -35.91 6.15 9.66
CA TRP A 657 -36.14 4.94 8.87
C TRP A 657 -36.48 5.28 7.42
N SER A 658 -36.14 4.38 6.51
CA SER A 658 -36.66 4.35 5.14
C SER A 658 -36.90 2.91 4.72
N LEU A 659 -38.14 2.60 4.32
CA LEU A 659 -38.55 1.30 3.81
C LEU A 659 -38.65 1.39 2.29
N THR A 660 -38.11 0.41 1.59
CA THR A 660 -38.24 0.23 0.14
C THR A 660 -38.85 -1.11 -0.19
N ALA A 661 -39.70 -1.18 -1.22
CA ALA A 661 -40.27 -2.43 -1.72
C ALA A 661 -40.49 -2.37 -3.24
N THR A 662 -40.59 -3.54 -3.87
CA THR A 662 -41.04 -3.72 -5.26
C THR A 662 -42.54 -4.00 -5.23
N GLU A 663 -43.36 -2.98 -5.47
CA GLU A 663 -44.79 -3.16 -5.78
C GLU A 663 -44.93 -3.95 -7.08
N ARG A 664 -45.96 -4.78 -7.17
CA ARG A 664 -46.15 -5.73 -8.28
C ARG A 664 -47.59 -5.80 -8.72
N ASP A 665 -47.79 -5.69 -10.02
CA ASP A 665 -49.07 -5.76 -10.68
C ASP A 665 -49.02 -6.91 -11.70
N TYR A 666 -49.88 -7.90 -11.52
CA TYR A 666 -50.11 -9.00 -12.46
C TYR A 666 -51.31 -8.64 -13.34
N THR A 667 -51.34 -9.13 -14.59
CA THR A 667 -52.48 -8.92 -15.50
C THR A 667 -53.81 -9.31 -14.84
N GLU A 668 -54.71 -8.34 -14.71
CA GLU A 668 -56.05 -8.53 -14.13
C GLU A 668 -57.12 -8.38 -15.22
N ASP A 669 -58.07 -9.31 -15.24
CA ASP A 669 -59.31 -9.21 -16.03
C ASP A 669 -59.13 -8.94 -17.56
N PRO A 670 -58.14 -9.54 -18.27
CA PRO A 670 -57.80 -9.14 -19.64
C PRO A 670 -58.88 -9.51 -20.67
N GLY A 671 -59.18 -8.58 -21.57
CA GLY A 671 -60.16 -8.70 -22.64
C GLY A 671 -59.64 -8.29 -24.02
N ILE A 672 -60.44 -8.60 -25.04
CA ILE A 672 -60.21 -8.20 -26.43
C ILE A 672 -61.54 -7.89 -27.13
N ASP A 673 -61.58 -6.76 -27.81
CA ASP A 673 -62.53 -6.43 -28.88
C ASP A 673 -61.82 -6.78 -30.20
N LEU A 674 -62.37 -7.69 -31.02
CA LEU A 674 -61.72 -8.12 -32.25
C LEU A 674 -62.06 -7.19 -33.43
N ASP A 675 -63.34 -6.83 -33.59
CA ASP A 675 -63.84 -6.13 -34.79
C ASP A 675 -63.85 -4.59 -34.69
N GLY A 676 -63.66 -4.05 -33.48
CA GLY A 676 -63.51 -2.63 -33.20
C GLY A 676 -64.84 -1.86 -33.05
N ASP A 677 -65.94 -2.54 -32.69
CA ASP A 677 -67.23 -1.88 -32.42
C ASP A 677 -67.33 -1.19 -31.04
N GLY A 678 -66.37 -1.44 -30.15
CA GLY A 678 -66.28 -0.90 -28.80
C GLY A 678 -66.85 -1.81 -27.70
N PHE A 679 -67.12 -3.08 -28.00
CA PHE A 679 -67.52 -4.10 -27.03
C PHE A 679 -66.54 -5.28 -27.01
N MET A 680 -66.11 -5.71 -25.83
CA MET A 680 -65.20 -6.85 -25.66
C MET A 680 -65.86 -8.17 -26.08
N ASP A 681 -65.38 -8.76 -27.18
CA ASP A 681 -65.78 -10.08 -27.68
C ASP A 681 -65.48 -11.19 -26.65
N LEU A 682 -64.25 -11.18 -26.13
CA LEU A 682 -63.73 -12.21 -25.23
C LEU A 682 -63.07 -11.56 -24.01
N ARG A 683 -63.20 -12.21 -22.85
CA ARG A 683 -62.59 -11.74 -21.60
C ARG A 683 -62.26 -12.90 -20.67
N HIS A 684 -61.08 -12.86 -20.05
CA HIS A 684 -60.79 -13.61 -18.84
C HIS A 684 -61.20 -12.76 -17.62
N ASN A 685 -61.74 -13.39 -16.58
CA ASN A 685 -62.01 -12.69 -15.31
C ASN A 685 -61.23 -13.36 -14.18
N GLY A 686 -60.38 -12.59 -13.51
CA GLY A 686 -59.35 -13.05 -12.58
C GLY A 686 -57.97 -12.46 -12.90
N ILE A 687 -57.03 -12.63 -11.95
CA ILE A 687 -55.61 -12.31 -12.14
C ILE A 687 -54.93 -13.51 -12.80
N LEU A 688 -54.19 -13.27 -13.90
CA LEU A 688 -53.29 -14.26 -14.51
C LEU A 688 -51.86 -14.05 -13.98
N SER A 689 -51.28 -15.11 -13.43
CA SER A 689 -49.87 -15.10 -13.02
C SER A 689 -48.92 -14.91 -14.23
N PRO A 690 -47.67 -14.48 -14.03
CA PRO A 690 -46.71 -14.30 -15.13
C PRO A 690 -46.44 -15.63 -15.87
N GLY A 691 -46.82 -15.70 -17.14
CA GLY A 691 -46.76 -16.92 -17.95
C GLY A 691 -47.91 -17.91 -17.74
N GLU A 692 -48.90 -17.59 -16.89
CA GLU A 692 -50.18 -18.31 -16.82
C GLU A 692 -51.08 -17.85 -17.98
N SER A 693 -51.69 -18.79 -18.69
CA SER A 693 -52.43 -18.52 -19.92
C SER A 693 -53.88 -18.97 -19.84
N SER A 694 -54.79 -18.16 -20.40
CA SER A 694 -56.20 -18.50 -20.57
C SER A 694 -56.62 -18.36 -22.03
N THR A 695 -57.11 -19.46 -22.62
CA THR A 695 -57.52 -19.53 -24.02
C THR A 695 -59.04 -19.53 -24.14
N VAL A 696 -59.57 -18.63 -24.97
CA VAL A 696 -61.00 -18.49 -25.30
C VAL A 696 -61.19 -18.65 -26.81
N THR A 697 -62.21 -19.39 -27.23
CA THR A 697 -62.52 -19.61 -28.66
C THR A 697 -63.39 -18.49 -29.22
N ALA A 698 -63.08 -18.03 -30.43
CA ALA A 698 -63.79 -16.95 -31.13
C ALA A 698 -64.34 -17.42 -32.49
N SER A 699 -64.83 -16.47 -33.30
CA SER A 699 -65.07 -16.63 -34.73
C SER A 699 -64.63 -15.36 -35.43
N LEU A 700 -64.04 -15.48 -36.61
CA LEU A 700 -63.61 -14.34 -37.44
C LEU A 700 -64.25 -14.47 -38.84
N SER A 701 -64.28 -13.35 -39.55
CA SER A 701 -64.64 -13.28 -40.98
C SER A 701 -63.42 -12.85 -41.82
N LEU A 702 -63.49 -12.94 -43.15
CA LEU A 702 -62.44 -12.43 -44.03
C LEU A 702 -62.34 -10.90 -43.93
N GLY A 703 -61.15 -10.36 -43.67
CA GLY A 703 -60.95 -8.93 -43.47
C GLY A 703 -59.67 -8.54 -42.73
N ALA A 704 -59.53 -7.26 -42.40
CA ALA A 704 -58.45 -6.74 -41.56
C ALA A 704 -59.02 -6.35 -40.19
N TYR A 705 -58.32 -6.75 -39.13
CA TYR A 705 -58.67 -6.55 -37.72
C TYR A 705 -57.65 -5.63 -37.05
N SER A 706 -58.08 -4.95 -35.99
CA SER A 706 -57.28 -3.99 -35.22
C SER A 706 -57.61 -4.14 -33.74
N ALA A 707 -57.49 -5.38 -33.25
CA ALA A 707 -58.16 -5.81 -32.03
C ALA A 707 -57.65 -5.06 -30.78
N GLU A 708 -58.55 -4.38 -30.07
CA GLU A 708 -58.24 -3.51 -28.93
C GLU A 708 -58.27 -4.30 -27.62
N ILE A 709 -57.28 -4.05 -26.75
CA ILE A 709 -57.09 -4.78 -25.48
C ILE A 709 -57.66 -3.99 -24.30
N ASP A 710 -58.47 -4.66 -23.47
CA ASP A 710 -58.93 -4.19 -22.14
C ASP A 710 -58.08 -4.88 -21.06
N THR A 711 -57.52 -4.14 -20.10
CA THR A 711 -56.97 -4.74 -18.87
C THR A 711 -57.34 -3.93 -17.63
N ALA A 712 -57.78 -4.63 -16.58
CA ALA A 712 -58.01 -3.98 -15.31
C ALA A 712 -56.68 -3.59 -14.66
N GLY A 713 -56.65 -2.41 -14.01
CA GLY A 713 -55.51 -1.95 -13.24
C GLY A 713 -54.28 -1.51 -14.07
N GLU A 714 -54.48 -1.10 -15.33
CA GLU A 714 -53.41 -0.62 -16.25
C GLU A 714 -52.31 -1.68 -16.56
N SER A 715 -52.50 -2.93 -16.13
CA SER A 715 -51.48 -3.98 -16.19
C SER A 715 -51.41 -4.64 -17.56
N ALA A 716 -50.25 -4.62 -18.22
CA ALA A 716 -50.13 -5.18 -19.57
C ALA A 716 -50.33 -6.71 -19.63
N THR A 717 -50.77 -7.21 -20.78
CA THR A 717 -50.95 -8.63 -21.09
C THR A 717 -50.18 -9.05 -22.34
N ALA A 718 -49.98 -10.36 -22.54
CA ALA A 718 -49.50 -10.90 -23.81
C ALA A 718 -50.64 -11.68 -24.49
N VAL A 719 -50.96 -11.32 -25.74
CA VAL A 719 -52.09 -11.89 -26.48
C VAL A 719 -51.60 -12.63 -27.71
N ASN A 720 -52.21 -13.79 -27.98
CA ASN A 720 -52.00 -14.56 -29.20
C ASN A 720 -53.34 -15.04 -29.77
N VAL A 721 -53.73 -14.50 -30.92
CA VAL A 721 -54.91 -14.86 -31.73
C VAL A 721 -54.47 -15.88 -32.79
N ASN A 722 -54.77 -17.16 -32.57
CA ASN A 722 -54.51 -18.24 -33.54
C ASN A 722 -55.74 -18.44 -34.42
N TYR A 723 -55.54 -18.65 -35.72
CA TYR A 723 -56.60 -18.98 -36.66
C TYR A 723 -56.07 -19.88 -37.80
N THR A 724 -56.98 -20.57 -38.48
CA THR A 724 -56.68 -21.38 -39.67
C THR A 724 -57.39 -20.76 -40.86
N GLU A 725 -56.66 -20.08 -41.73
CA GLU A 725 -57.20 -19.56 -42.99
C GLU A 725 -57.53 -20.69 -43.96
N VAL A 726 -58.48 -20.44 -44.87
CA VAL A 726 -59.04 -21.48 -45.75
C VAL A 726 -59.32 -20.94 -47.15
N SER A 727 -58.71 -21.58 -48.15
CA SER A 727 -58.92 -21.33 -49.57
C SER A 727 -59.39 -22.60 -50.28
N GLU A 728 -60.64 -22.56 -50.77
CA GLU A 728 -61.21 -23.59 -51.65
C GLU A 728 -61.07 -23.19 -53.12
N THR A 729 -61.09 -24.17 -54.02
CA THR A 729 -60.99 -24.00 -55.48
C THR A 729 -62.15 -23.17 -56.04
N GLU A 730 -61.95 -21.88 -56.28
CA GLU A 730 -62.97 -21.00 -56.87
C GLU A 730 -62.61 -20.57 -58.30
N ASN A 731 -63.58 -20.58 -59.22
CA ASN A 731 -63.45 -20.12 -60.61
C ASN A 731 -62.25 -20.73 -61.37
N ALA A 732 -62.15 -22.06 -61.37
CA ALA A 732 -61.06 -22.76 -62.06
C ALA A 732 -61.24 -22.75 -63.60
N ALA A 733 -60.15 -22.76 -64.36
CA ALA A 733 -60.17 -22.85 -65.83
C ALA A 733 -58.92 -23.53 -66.40
N VAL A 734 -59.04 -24.05 -67.63
CA VAL A 734 -57.93 -24.63 -68.40
C VAL A 734 -57.71 -23.81 -69.67
N ILE A 735 -56.50 -23.29 -69.86
CA ILE A 735 -56.13 -22.41 -70.97
C ILE A 735 -55.17 -23.16 -71.90
N ILE A 736 -55.64 -23.57 -73.08
CA ILE A 736 -54.86 -24.37 -74.04
C ILE A 736 -54.40 -23.47 -75.20
N ASN A 737 -53.09 -23.33 -75.37
CA ASN A 737 -52.45 -22.45 -76.37
C ASN A 737 -53.02 -21.00 -76.37
N GLY A 738 -53.45 -20.51 -75.20
CA GLY A 738 -54.07 -19.18 -75.02
C GLY A 738 -55.60 -19.14 -75.16
N HIS A 739 -56.27 -20.29 -75.31
CA HIS A 739 -57.73 -20.40 -75.34
C HIS A 739 -58.27 -20.98 -74.03
N GLU A 740 -59.00 -20.16 -73.28
CA GLU A 740 -59.63 -20.48 -71.99
C GLU A 740 -60.86 -21.39 -72.12
N VAL A 741 -60.96 -22.38 -71.23
CA VAL A 741 -62.10 -23.29 -71.04
C VAL A 741 -62.46 -23.29 -69.54
N PRO A 742 -63.48 -22.53 -69.09
CA PRO A 742 -63.74 -22.31 -67.67
C PRO A 742 -64.70 -23.34 -67.03
N ALA A 743 -64.41 -23.68 -65.76
CA ALA A 743 -65.25 -24.43 -64.85
C ALA A 743 -65.87 -23.49 -63.80
N SER A 744 -67.00 -22.86 -64.13
CA SER A 744 -67.63 -21.82 -63.30
C SER A 744 -68.20 -22.37 -61.97
N GLY A 745 -67.69 -21.87 -60.84
CA GLY A 745 -68.20 -22.17 -59.49
C GLY A 745 -67.07 -22.35 -58.47
N THR A 746 -67.44 -22.79 -57.27
CA THR A 746 -66.50 -23.34 -56.28
C THR A 746 -66.54 -24.86 -56.37
N LEU A 747 -65.39 -25.52 -56.29
CA LEU A 747 -65.26 -26.97 -56.16
C LEU A 747 -64.78 -27.31 -54.74
N SER A 748 -65.52 -28.16 -54.05
CA SER A 748 -65.16 -28.69 -52.74
C SER A 748 -63.92 -29.61 -52.82
N GLU A 749 -63.30 -29.92 -51.67
CA GLU A 749 -62.26 -30.97 -51.59
C GLU A 749 -62.75 -32.30 -52.18
N GLY A 750 -62.09 -32.77 -53.25
CA GLY A 750 -62.45 -33.99 -53.97
C GLY A 750 -63.65 -33.87 -54.92
N GLU A 751 -64.13 -32.65 -55.23
CA GLU A 751 -65.24 -32.42 -56.16
C GLU A 751 -64.73 -32.23 -57.60
N SER A 752 -65.04 -33.19 -58.48
CA SER A 752 -64.55 -33.23 -59.86
C SER A 752 -65.55 -32.68 -60.88
N THR A 753 -65.04 -32.02 -61.92
CA THR A 753 -65.81 -31.49 -63.07
C THR A 753 -65.05 -31.71 -64.38
N SER A 754 -65.77 -31.92 -65.49
CA SER A 754 -65.19 -32.29 -66.78
C SER A 754 -65.43 -31.21 -67.85
N LEU A 755 -64.41 -30.96 -68.66
CA LEU A 755 -64.38 -29.96 -69.73
C LEU A 755 -64.14 -30.65 -71.08
N ASP A 756 -65.02 -30.41 -72.05
CA ASP A 756 -64.89 -30.91 -73.43
C ASP A 756 -63.89 -30.06 -74.23
N VAL A 757 -62.92 -30.68 -74.89
CA VAL A 757 -61.81 -29.99 -75.59
C VAL A 757 -61.65 -30.46 -77.04
N SER A 758 -61.50 -29.49 -77.95
CA SER A 758 -61.26 -29.76 -79.38
C SER A 758 -59.78 -29.92 -79.71
N ALA A 759 -59.44 -30.92 -80.54
CA ALA A 759 -58.10 -31.10 -81.08
C ALA A 759 -57.65 -29.95 -81.99
N ASP A 760 -58.57 -29.13 -82.51
CA ASP A 760 -58.25 -27.90 -83.26
C ASP A 760 -57.49 -26.86 -82.40
N LEU A 761 -57.46 -27.02 -81.08
CA LEU A 761 -56.64 -26.21 -80.16
C LEU A 761 -55.18 -26.68 -80.09
N LEU A 762 -54.82 -27.82 -80.71
CA LEU A 762 -53.47 -28.36 -80.72
C LEU A 762 -52.68 -27.92 -81.96
N GLN A 763 -51.38 -27.71 -81.80
CA GLN A 763 -50.47 -27.26 -82.87
C GLN A 763 -49.23 -28.16 -83.03
N ASN A 764 -48.62 -28.10 -84.21
CA ASN A 764 -47.33 -28.73 -84.48
C ASN A 764 -46.21 -28.01 -83.72
N GLY A 765 -45.34 -28.77 -83.05
CA GLY A 765 -44.38 -28.21 -82.10
C GLY A 765 -44.98 -28.10 -80.69
N GLU A 766 -44.62 -27.05 -79.97
CA GLU A 766 -44.95 -26.86 -78.56
C GLU A 766 -46.44 -26.53 -78.35
N ASN A 767 -47.06 -27.22 -77.41
CA ASN A 767 -48.41 -26.99 -76.90
C ASN A 767 -48.32 -26.65 -75.42
N THR A 768 -49.10 -25.67 -75.00
CA THR A 768 -49.12 -25.13 -73.64
C THR A 768 -50.52 -25.29 -73.05
N VAL A 769 -50.59 -25.82 -71.83
CA VAL A 769 -51.82 -25.96 -71.04
C VAL A 769 -51.58 -25.26 -69.71
N THR A 770 -52.33 -24.20 -69.41
CA THR A 770 -52.20 -23.42 -68.17
C THR A 770 -53.48 -23.52 -67.35
N ILE A 771 -53.36 -23.69 -66.04
CA ILE A 771 -54.45 -23.67 -65.07
C ILE A 771 -54.64 -22.25 -64.53
N GLU A 772 -55.90 -21.79 -64.45
CA GLU A 772 -56.31 -20.65 -63.63
C GLU A 772 -57.16 -21.15 -62.46
N VAL A 773 -56.97 -20.60 -61.26
CA VAL A 773 -57.78 -20.90 -60.06
C VAL A 773 -57.68 -19.75 -59.05
N ALA A 774 -58.81 -19.39 -58.43
CA ALA A 774 -58.97 -18.30 -57.46
C ALA A 774 -58.23 -16.99 -57.86
N PRO A 775 -58.49 -16.40 -59.05
CA PRO A 775 -57.68 -15.32 -59.61
C PRO A 775 -57.72 -13.98 -58.84
N ASN A 776 -58.57 -13.85 -57.81
CA ASN A 776 -58.67 -12.66 -56.95
C ASN A 776 -58.12 -12.89 -55.52
N LEU A 777 -57.45 -14.02 -55.27
CA LEU A 777 -56.88 -14.37 -53.98
C LEU A 777 -55.78 -13.37 -53.56
N SER A 778 -55.74 -12.99 -52.28
CA SER A 778 -54.70 -12.11 -51.74
C SER A 778 -53.39 -12.88 -51.49
N ALA A 779 -52.27 -12.16 -51.44
CA ALA A 779 -50.93 -12.74 -51.39
C ALA A 779 -50.53 -13.33 -50.01
N ASP A 780 -51.36 -13.10 -48.99
CA ASP A 780 -51.26 -13.64 -47.63
C ASP A 780 -52.13 -14.90 -47.42
N ALA A 781 -53.02 -15.24 -48.35
CA ALA A 781 -53.93 -16.37 -48.21
C ALA A 781 -53.29 -17.74 -48.54
N PRO A 782 -53.80 -18.85 -47.96
CA PRO A 782 -53.46 -20.21 -48.39
C PRO A 782 -53.64 -20.36 -49.90
N THR A 783 -52.62 -20.83 -50.61
CA THR A 783 -52.64 -20.90 -52.08
C THR A 783 -53.71 -21.88 -52.57
N ALA A 784 -54.67 -21.43 -53.37
CA ALA A 784 -55.69 -22.30 -53.95
C ALA A 784 -55.09 -23.31 -54.95
N LEU A 785 -55.62 -24.54 -54.94
CA LEU A 785 -55.15 -25.68 -55.73
C LEU A 785 -56.30 -26.29 -56.55
N VAL A 786 -55.97 -27.04 -57.59
CA VAL A 786 -56.91 -27.90 -58.35
C VAL A 786 -56.12 -29.04 -59.01
N ASP A 787 -56.60 -30.28 -58.96
CA ASP A 787 -56.02 -31.39 -59.71
C ASP A 787 -56.47 -31.34 -61.18
N MET A 788 -55.60 -31.68 -62.14
CA MET A 788 -55.92 -31.76 -63.59
C MET A 788 -55.57 -33.14 -64.19
N ALA A 789 -56.42 -33.70 -65.06
CA ALA A 789 -56.12 -34.88 -65.90
C ALA A 789 -56.44 -34.67 -67.39
N TYR A 790 -55.54 -35.07 -68.31
CA TYR A 790 -55.53 -34.70 -69.75
C TYR A 790 -54.78 -35.75 -70.61
N SER A 791 -55.28 -36.19 -71.78
CA SER A 791 -54.52 -37.08 -72.71
C SER A 791 -54.94 -37.11 -74.21
N HIS A 792 -54.02 -37.51 -75.11
CA HIS A 792 -54.24 -37.84 -76.55
C HIS A 792 -53.04 -38.65 -77.17
N THR A 793 -52.88 -38.89 -78.49
CA THR A 793 -51.82 -39.80 -79.07
C THR A 793 -50.99 -39.28 -80.28
N ALA A 794 -49.71 -39.72 -80.42
CA ALA A 794 -48.79 -39.40 -81.56
C ALA A 794 -47.51 -40.29 -81.91
N GLN A 795 -46.60 -40.74 -81.00
CA GLN A 795 -45.13 -40.88 -81.33
C GLN A 795 -44.43 -42.29 -81.52
N THR A 796 -43.08 -42.42 -81.39
CA THR A 796 -42.21 -43.62 -81.67
C THR A 796 -41.01 -43.76 -80.68
N SER A 797 -40.52 -44.97 -80.36
CA SER A 797 -39.69 -45.26 -79.14
C SER A 797 -38.19 -45.69 -79.30
N GLN A 798 -37.40 -45.55 -78.21
CA GLN A 798 -35.96 -45.91 -78.06
C GLN A 798 -35.56 -46.01 -76.56
N THR A 799 -34.50 -46.77 -76.19
CA THR A 799 -33.97 -46.91 -74.81
C THR A 799 -32.41 -46.90 -74.72
N SER A 800 -31.82 -46.76 -73.52
CA SER A 800 -30.35 -46.76 -73.28
C SER A 800 -29.98 -47.19 -71.84
N GLU A 801 -28.77 -47.74 -71.65
CA GLU A 801 -28.18 -48.19 -70.38
C GLU A 801 -26.76 -47.62 -70.19
N LEU A 802 -26.30 -47.39 -68.95
CA LEU A 802 -25.01 -46.76 -68.64
C LEU A 802 -24.31 -47.42 -67.43
N ASN A 803 -22.97 -47.47 -67.42
CA ASN A 803 -22.13 -47.94 -66.32
C ASN A 803 -20.82 -47.12 -66.26
N SER A 804 -20.45 -46.56 -65.11
CA SER A 804 -19.32 -45.63 -65.00
C SER A 804 -18.53 -45.78 -63.69
N THR A 805 -17.22 -45.52 -63.74
CA THR A 805 -16.29 -45.46 -62.60
C THR A 805 -15.44 -44.18 -62.70
N ALA A 806 -14.60 -43.90 -61.69
CA ALA A 806 -13.83 -42.64 -61.65
C ALA A 806 -13.08 -42.32 -62.97
N TRP A 807 -12.47 -43.33 -63.61
CA TRP A 807 -11.64 -43.17 -64.82
C TRP A 807 -12.18 -43.87 -66.09
N ARG A 808 -13.34 -44.55 -66.07
CA ARG A 808 -13.86 -45.36 -67.21
C ARG A 808 -15.39 -45.33 -67.30
N GLU A 809 -15.93 -45.37 -68.52
CA GLU A 809 -17.39 -45.37 -68.76
C GLU A 809 -17.78 -46.33 -69.89
N THR A 810 -18.96 -46.96 -69.81
CA THR A 810 -19.52 -47.91 -70.77
C THR A 810 -21.01 -47.62 -70.98
N ARG A 811 -21.50 -47.58 -72.22
CA ARG A 811 -22.92 -47.28 -72.52
C ARG A 811 -23.50 -48.22 -73.58
N THR A 812 -24.78 -48.57 -73.46
CA THR A 812 -25.59 -49.32 -74.44
C THR A 812 -26.79 -48.46 -74.90
N VAL A 813 -27.24 -48.62 -76.15
CA VAL A 813 -28.44 -47.98 -76.72
C VAL A 813 -29.21 -48.99 -77.57
N THR A 814 -30.54 -49.05 -77.41
CA THR A 814 -31.45 -49.96 -78.15
C THR A 814 -32.59 -49.18 -78.79
N LYS A 815 -32.96 -49.46 -80.05
CA LYS A 815 -33.97 -48.69 -80.78
C LYS A 815 -34.92 -49.56 -81.60
N THR A 816 -36.23 -49.26 -81.54
CA THR A 816 -37.29 -49.97 -82.28
C THR A 816 -38.01 -49.01 -83.23
N PHE A 817 -38.11 -49.37 -84.53
CA PHE A 817 -38.60 -48.43 -85.56
C PHE A 817 -40.09 -48.64 -85.88
N ALA A 818 -40.94 -47.61 -85.75
CA ALA A 818 -42.37 -47.70 -86.09
C ALA A 818 -42.69 -47.64 -87.60
N GLY A 819 -41.67 -47.48 -88.45
CA GLY A 819 -41.75 -47.42 -89.91
C GLY A 819 -40.39 -47.68 -90.58
N ASN A 820 -40.42 -48.14 -91.84
CA ASN A 820 -39.21 -48.51 -92.62
C ASN A 820 -38.31 -47.30 -92.92
N ARG A 821 -36.98 -47.47 -92.91
CA ARG A 821 -35.99 -46.44 -93.30
C ARG A 821 -34.77 -47.06 -94.00
N SER A 822 -34.15 -46.34 -94.93
CA SER A 822 -32.97 -46.79 -95.70
C SER A 822 -31.62 -46.49 -95.04
N ASP A 823 -31.54 -45.41 -94.27
CA ASP A 823 -30.28 -44.84 -93.79
C ASP A 823 -30.37 -44.55 -92.28
N ALA A 824 -30.39 -45.61 -91.46
CA ALA A 824 -30.48 -45.50 -90.01
C ALA A 824 -29.10 -45.48 -89.34
N SER A 825 -29.04 -44.82 -88.18
CA SER A 825 -27.87 -44.74 -87.30
C SER A 825 -28.32 -44.74 -85.83
N ILE A 826 -27.38 -45.07 -84.93
CA ILE A 826 -27.55 -44.96 -83.48
C ILE A 826 -26.33 -44.22 -82.91
N ALA A 827 -26.59 -43.24 -82.05
CA ALA A 827 -25.57 -42.50 -81.32
C ALA A 827 -25.56 -42.90 -79.83
N LEU A 828 -24.37 -42.98 -79.25
CA LEU A 828 -24.12 -43.33 -77.85
C LEU A 828 -23.41 -42.15 -77.17
N PRO A 829 -24.10 -41.35 -76.35
CA PRO A 829 -23.50 -40.19 -75.69
C PRO A 829 -22.71 -40.58 -74.43
N PHE A 830 -21.47 -40.11 -74.29
CA PHE A 830 -20.66 -40.27 -73.08
C PHE A 830 -20.58 -38.96 -72.29
N HIS A 831 -20.27 -39.06 -71.00
CA HIS A 831 -20.04 -37.90 -70.14
C HIS A 831 -18.88 -37.03 -70.65
N GLU A 832 -18.97 -35.71 -70.54
CA GLU A 832 -17.98 -34.75 -71.09
C GLU A 832 -16.53 -34.98 -70.63
N SER A 833 -16.34 -35.53 -69.42
CA SER A 833 -15.02 -35.89 -68.90
C SER A 833 -14.39 -37.12 -69.57
N VAL A 834 -15.09 -37.80 -70.49
CA VAL A 834 -14.56 -38.92 -71.29
C VAL A 834 -13.71 -38.37 -72.45
N VAL A 835 -12.41 -38.24 -72.20
CA VAL A 835 -11.42 -37.67 -73.13
C VAL A 835 -10.89 -38.65 -74.18
N SER A 836 -11.24 -39.94 -74.12
CA SER A 836 -10.88 -40.93 -75.16
C SER A 836 -11.79 -42.17 -75.17
N VAL A 837 -11.89 -42.85 -76.32
CA VAL A 837 -12.65 -44.09 -76.54
C VAL A 837 -11.70 -45.29 -76.65
N LYS A 838 -12.13 -46.48 -76.21
CA LYS A 838 -11.35 -47.73 -76.31
C LYS A 838 -11.95 -48.78 -77.26
N THR A 839 -13.27 -49.00 -77.29
CA THR A 839 -13.94 -50.00 -78.17
C THR A 839 -15.43 -49.71 -78.38
N ALA A 840 -16.01 -50.26 -79.46
CA ALA A 840 -17.46 -50.29 -79.73
C ALA A 840 -17.93 -51.68 -80.24
N LYS A 841 -19.23 -52.00 -80.05
CA LYS A 841 -19.89 -53.28 -80.38
C LYS A 841 -21.36 -53.10 -80.80
N LEU A 842 -21.93 -54.03 -81.59
CA LEU A 842 -23.38 -54.02 -81.93
C LEU A 842 -24.02 -55.41 -81.93
N SER A 843 -25.35 -55.45 -81.83
CA SER A 843 -26.20 -56.59 -82.19
C SER A 843 -27.54 -56.15 -82.80
N ARG A 844 -28.28 -57.09 -83.41
CA ARG A 844 -29.60 -56.85 -84.01
C ARG A 844 -30.59 -57.89 -83.49
N ASN A 845 -31.84 -57.48 -83.24
CA ASN A 845 -32.98 -58.31 -82.88
C ASN A 845 -32.71 -59.37 -81.76
N GLY A 846 -31.78 -59.09 -80.84
CA GLY A 846 -31.44 -59.96 -79.69
C GLY A 846 -30.15 -60.79 -79.81
N ASP A 847 -29.38 -60.67 -80.90
CA ASP A 847 -28.12 -61.41 -81.09
C ASP A 847 -26.98 -61.00 -80.12
N ASN A 848 -25.92 -61.81 -80.09
CA ASN A 848 -24.69 -61.52 -79.33
C ASN A 848 -23.93 -60.28 -79.86
N LEU A 849 -23.38 -59.47 -78.94
CA LEU A 849 -22.58 -58.28 -79.27
C LEU A 849 -21.24 -58.61 -79.94
N THR A 850 -21.09 -58.22 -81.21
CA THR A 850 -19.83 -58.31 -81.98
C THR A 850 -19.11 -56.96 -82.07
N ALA A 851 -17.79 -56.96 -82.29
CA ALA A 851 -17.02 -55.72 -82.41
C ALA A 851 -17.26 -55.00 -83.74
N ILE A 852 -17.29 -53.66 -83.70
CA ILE A 852 -17.44 -52.80 -84.89
C ILE A 852 -16.05 -52.42 -85.42
N ASP A 853 -15.88 -52.34 -86.74
CA ASP A 853 -14.65 -51.82 -87.35
C ASP A 853 -14.51 -50.31 -87.04
N PRO A 854 -13.31 -49.81 -86.69
CA PRO A 854 -13.05 -48.38 -86.53
C PRO A 854 -13.36 -47.48 -87.74
N SER A 855 -13.66 -48.01 -88.94
CA SER A 855 -14.22 -47.22 -90.05
C SER A 855 -15.70 -46.87 -89.89
N ASP A 856 -16.45 -47.68 -89.13
CA ASP A 856 -17.93 -47.69 -89.16
C ASP A 856 -18.55 -46.94 -87.96
N TYR A 857 -17.70 -46.35 -87.11
CA TYR A 857 -18.09 -45.45 -86.04
C TYR A 857 -17.11 -44.28 -85.87
N GLU A 858 -17.65 -43.11 -85.52
CA GLU A 858 -16.86 -41.90 -85.26
C GLU A 858 -17.11 -41.40 -83.83
N PHE A 859 -16.08 -40.87 -83.16
CA PHE A 859 -16.23 -40.22 -81.85
C PHE A 859 -16.22 -38.70 -82.03
N VAL A 860 -17.40 -38.08 -81.99
CA VAL A 860 -17.61 -36.65 -82.26
C VAL A 860 -18.38 -36.01 -81.11
N ASN A 861 -17.84 -34.92 -80.56
CA ASN A 861 -18.44 -34.12 -79.50
C ASN A 861 -18.93 -34.94 -78.28
N GLY A 862 -18.13 -35.90 -77.82
CA GLY A 862 -18.46 -36.78 -76.68
C GLY A 862 -19.33 -37.99 -77.02
N ASN A 863 -19.74 -38.18 -78.28
CA ASN A 863 -20.65 -39.25 -78.69
C ASN A 863 -19.95 -40.23 -79.65
N ILE A 864 -20.19 -41.53 -79.48
CA ILE A 864 -19.88 -42.53 -80.52
C ILE A 864 -21.11 -42.62 -81.44
N VAL A 865 -20.96 -42.33 -82.73
CA VAL A 865 -22.04 -42.47 -83.72
C VAL A 865 -21.76 -43.69 -84.60
N VAL A 866 -22.74 -44.59 -84.72
CA VAL A 866 -22.64 -45.85 -85.49
C VAL A 866 -23.68 -45.85 -86.61
N ASN A 867 -23.24 -46.16 -87.83
CA ASN A 867 -24.12 -46.30 -88.99
C ASN A 867 -24.68 -47.74 -89.08
N LEU A 868 -25.96 -47.89 -89.43
CA LEU A 868 -26.67 -49.17 -89.46
C LEU A 868 -27.19 -49.56 -90.85
N GLY A 869 -27.29 -48.60 -91.78
CA GLY A 869 -28.00 -48.79 -93.06
C GLY A 869 -29.50 -49.03 -92.88
N SER A 870 -30.11 -49.84 -93.74
CA SER A 870 -31.56 -50.04 -93.79
C SER A 870 -32.14 -50.79 -92.58
N VAL A 871 -33.35 -50.40 -92.18
CA VAL A 871 -34.16 -50.99 -91.09
C VAL A 871 -35.66 -50.99 -91.43
N SER A 872 -36.41 -51.94 -90.88
CA SER A 872 -37.83 -52.18 -91.14
C SER A 872 -38.72 -51.77 -89.96
N LYS A 873 -40.02 -51.61 -90.20
CA LYS A 873 -41.02 -51.46 -89.14
C LYS A 873 -40.98 -52.68 -88.21
N GLY A 874 -40.67 -52.44 -86.94
CA GLY A 874 -40.53 -53.45 -85.88
C GLY A 874 -39.10 -53.93 -85.61
N ASP A 875 -38.12 -53.63 -86.48
CA ASP A 875 -36.71 -53.99 -86.21
C ASP A 875 -36.21 -53.29 -84.94
N THR A 876 -35.46 -54.04 -84.13
CA THR A 876 -34.91 -53.59 -82.84
C THR A 876 -33.39 -53.79 -82.82
N ILE A 877 -32.62 -52.71 -82.74
CA ILE A 877 -31.15 -52.71 -82.91
C ILE A 877 -30.46 -52.21 -81.63
N SER A 878 -29.38 -52.87 -81.20
CA SER A 878 -28.63 -52.55 -79.98
C SER A 878 -27.15 -52.29 -80.25
N VAL A 879 -26.56 -51.29 -79.59
CA VAL A 879 -25.16 -50.87 -79.78
C VAL A 879 -24.52 -50.53 -78.43
N GLN A 880 -23.23 -50.81 -78.23
CA GLN A 880 -22.48 -50.57 -76.98
C GLN A 880 -21.09 -49.96 -77.25
N GLY A 881 -20.59 -49.10 -76.35
CA GLY A 881 -19.24 -48.52 -76.43
C GLY A 881 -18.58 -48.27 -75.07
N VAL A 882 -17.25 -48.04 -75.06
CA VAL A 882 -16.43 -47.85 -73.84
C VAL A 882 -15.44 -46.69 -73.99
N GLY A 883 -15.38 -45.79 -72.99
CA GLY A 883 -14.48 -44.64 -72.90
C GLY A 883 -13.68 -44.52 -71.59
N ARG A 884 -12.74 -43.56 -71.56
CA ARG A 884 -11.80 -43.26 -70.47
C ARG A 884 -11.80 -41.77 -70.12
N ARG A 885 -11.65 -41.43 -68.84
CA ARG A 885 -11.65 -40.06 -68.30
C ARG A 885 -10.27 -39.47 -67.98
N VAL A 886 -9.20 -40.22 -68.24
CA VAL A 886 -7.80 -39.74 -68.16
C VAL A 886 -7.10 -39.90 -69.51
N LYS A 887 -6.07 -39.08 -69.72
CA LYS A 887 -5.26 -39.10 -70.94
C LYS A 887 -3.82 -39.48 -70.60
N VAL A 888 -3.33 -40.54 -71.23
CA VAL A 888 -1.98 -41.06 -71.05
C VAL A 888 -1.07 -40.46 -72.11
N HIS A 889 0.05 -39.89 -71.71
CA HIS A 889 1.05 -39.32 -72.60
C HIS A 889 2.23 -40.27 -72.74
N ASN A 890 2.68 -40.51 -73.98
CA ASN A 890 3.84 -41.34 -74.34
C ASN A 890 3.83 -42.78 -73.77
N GLY A 891 2.65 -43.35 -73.53
CA GLY A 891 2.45 -44.72 -73.01
C GLY A 891 1.00 -45.21 -73.07
N ASP A 892 0.70 -46.33 -72.40
CA ASP A 892 -0.67 -46.78 -72.07
C ASP A 892 -0.70 -47.40 -70.67
N ILE A 893 -1.86 -47.38 -70.04
CA ILE A 893 -2.12 -47.97 -68.72
C ILE A 893 -3.32 -48.90 -68.75
N GLU A 894 -3.34 -49.87 -67.85
CA GLU A 894 -4.50 -50.67 -67.50
C GLU A 894 -4.99 -50.25 -66.11
N ILE A 895 -6.30 -50.02 -65.98
CA ILE A 895 -6.94 -49.77 -64.69
C ILE A 895 -7.28 -51.15 -64.11
N VAL A 896 -6.54 -51.57 -63.09
CA VAL A 896 -6.64 -52.90 -62.49
C VAL A 896 -7.69 -52.90 -61.38
N GLU A 897 -7.63 -51.91 -60.49
CA GLU A 897 -8.59 -51.68 -59.41
C GLU A 897 -9.14 -50.24 -59.57
N PRO A 898 -10.36 -50.07 -60.11
CA PRO A 898 -10.95 -48.75 -60.32
C PRO A 898 -11.63 -48.20 -59.06
N THR A 899 -11.39 -46.93 -58.74
CA THR A 899 -12.22 -46.21 -57.75
C THR A 899 -13.67 -46.13 -58.23
N LEU A 900 -14.63 -46.42 -57.34
CA LEU A 900 -16.06 -46.25 -57.60
C LEU A 900 -16.46 -44.76 -57.50
N PRO A 901 -17.53 -44.31 -58.20
CA PRO A 901 -18.02 -42.95 -58.10
C PRO A 901 -18.38 -42.57 -56.66
N GLY A 902 -17.99 -41.37 -56.22
CA GLY A 902 -18.25 -40.85 -54.87
C GLY A 902 -17.14 -41.06 -53.84
N ASN A 903 -16.19 -41.97 -54.09
CA ASN A 903 -15.01 -42.14 -53.22
C ASN A 903 -13.87 -41.19 -53.62
N ALA A 904 -13.01 -40.85 -52.65
CA ALA A 904 -11.72 -40.23 -52.92
C ALA A 904 -10.88 -41.11 -53.86
N LEU A 905 -10.03 -40.50 -54.68
CA LEU A 905 -9.24 -41.22 -55.68
C LEU A 905 -8.21 -42.13 -55.00
N ASP A 906 -8.38 -43.43 -55.18
CA ASP A 906 -7.36 -44.48 -55.07
C ASP A 906 -7.63 -45.46 -56.21
N THR A 907 -6.90 -45.32 -57.32
CA THR A 907 -7.00 -46.21 -58.47
C THR A 907 -5.65 -46.89 -58.70
N LYS A 908 -5.65 -48.23 -58.70
CA LYS A 908 -4.44 -49.01 -59.00
C LYS A 908 -4.26 -49.19 -60.51
N VAL A 909 -3.14 -48.71 -61.01
CA VAL A 909 -2.77 -48.81 -62.42
C VAL A 909 -1.65 -49.83 -62.64
N ARG A 910 -1.72 -50.54 -63.76
CA ARG A 910 -0.58 -51.25 -64.37
C ARG A 910 -0.13 -50.45 -65.59
N ILE A 911 1.15 -50.13 -65.67
CA ILE A 911 1.73 -49.33 -66.73
C ILE A 911 2.09 -50.28 -67.87
N GLN A 912 1.19 -50.41 -68.85
CA GLN A 912 1.32 -51.35 -69.96
C GLN A 912 2.46 -50.97 -70.93
N LYS A 913 2.80 -49.67 -71.01
CA LYS A 913 3.92 -49.17 -71.80
C LYS A 913 4.38 -47.78 -71.34
N THR A 914 5.69 -47.56 -71.20
CA THR A 914 6.28 -46.22 -70.98
C THR A 914 7.08 -45.70 -72.18
N GLY A 915 7.47 -44.43 -72.09
CA GLY A 915 8.28 -43.67 -73.04
C GLY A 915 8.83 -42.40 -72.38
N SER A 916 9.70 -41.66 -73.07
CA SER A 916 10.26 -40.42 -72.52
C SER A 916 9.15 -39.38 -72.29
N GLY A 917 9.08 -38.79 -71.10
CA GLY A 917 7.99 -37.89 -70.72
C GLY A 917 6.64 -38.59 -70.52
N PHE A 918 6.64 -39.84 -70.05
CA PHE A 918 5.43 -40.56 -69.65
C PHE A 918 4.74 -39.85 -68.47
N ALA A 919 3.47 -39.52 -68.64
CA ALA A 919 2.65 -38.83 -67.64
C ALA A 919 1.16 -39.16 -67.80
N ILE A 920 0.42 -39.03 -66.70
CA ILE A 920 -1.04 -39.11 -66.67
C ILE A 920 -1.60 -37.69 -66.50
N GLU A 921 -2.44 -37.25 -67.44
CA GLU A 921 -3.04 -35.91 -67.48
C GLU A 921 -4.48 -35.91 -66.94
N THR A 922 -4.75 -34.97 -66.05
CA THR A 922 -6.03 -34.70 -65.38
C THR A 922 -6.34 -33.20 -65.39
N ASN A 923 -7.60 -32.84 -65.09
CA ASN A 923 -8.01 -31.45 -64.87
C ASN A 923 -8.42 -31.31 -63.38
N SER A 924 -7.44 -31.07 -62.51
CA SER A 924 -7.59 -30.88 -61.07
C SER A 924 -6.49 -29.94 -60.54
N GLY A 925 -6.81 -29.17 -59.50
CA GLY A 925 -5.83 -28.35 -58.76
C GLY A 925 -5.25 -29.03 -57.50
N GLN A 926 -5.87 -30.13 -57.04
CA GLN A 926 -5.35 -30.93 -55.93
C GLN A 926 -4.15 -31.76 -56.39
N VAL A 927 -3.02 -31.67 -55.68
CA VAL A 927 -1.78 -32.36 -56.03
C VAL A 927 -1.99 -33.87 -56.00
N LEU A 928 -1.81 -34.51 -57.15
CA LEU A 928 -1.72 -35.95 -57.30
C LEU A 928 -0.33 -36.41 -56.90
N ARG A 929 -0.26 -37.57 -56.24
CA ARG A 929 0.97 -38.35 -56.10
C ARG A 929 0.73 -39.82 -56.43
N ALA A 930 1.80 -40.54 -56.74
CA ALA A 930 1.82 -41.99 -56.70
C ALA A 930 2.17 -42.50 -55.29
N TYR A 931 1.89 -43.78 -55.06
CA TYR A 931 2.42 -44.59 -53.96
C TYR A 931 2.28 -46.09 -54.28
N GLU A 932 2.86 -46.98 -53.48
CA GLU A 932 2.99 -48.42 -53.79
C GLU A 932 3.71 -48.69 -55.13
N GLU A 933 4.70 -47.86 -55.50
CA GLU A 933 5.48 -48.00 -56.73
C GLU A 933 6.27 -49.31 -56.75
N SER A 934 6.07 -50.10 -57.81
CA SER A 934 6.81 -51.35 -58.01
C SER A 934 8.18 -51.15 -58.70
N TRP A 935 8.85 -50.01 -58.51
CA TRP A 935 10.13 -49.69 -59.16
C TRP A 935 11.08 -48.90 -58.24
N ASP A 936 12.39 -49.06 -58.47
CA ASP A 936 13.43 -48.46 -57.65
C ASP A 936 13.54 -46.93 -57.88
N ASN A 937 13.81 -46.20 -56.80
CA ASN A 937 13.98 -44.75 -56.78
C ASN A 937 12.80 -43.99 -57.46
N PRO A 938 11.57 -44.09 -56.94
CA PRO A 938 10.49 -43.18 -57.32
C PRO A 938 10.88 -41.73 -56.98
N ASN A 939 10.37 -40.80 -57.78
CA ASN A 939 10.52 -39.34 -57.65
C ASN A 939 9.43 -38.71 -58.53
N ASP A 940 8.17 -39.03 -58.22
CA ASP A 940 7.03 -38.51 -58.95
C ASP A 940 6.80 -37.04 -58.59
N TYR A 941 6.11 -36.34 -59.49
CA TYR A 941 5.73 -34.96 -59.26
C TYR A 941 4.49 -34.60 -60.06
N SER A 942 3.68 -33.73 -59.47
CA SER A 942 2.66 -32.99 -60.21
C SER A 942 3.27 -31.73 -60.81
N LEU A 943 3.16 -31.58 -62.13
CA LEU A 943 3.23 -30.25 -62.75
C LEU A 943 1.80 -29.68 -62.82
N VAL A 944 1.56 -28.56 -62.15
CA VAL A 944 0.24 -27.90 -62.08
C VAL A 944 0.31 -26.55 -62.79
N THR A 945 -0.64 -26.30 -63.68
CA THR A 945 -0.72 -25.06 -64.46
C THR A 945 -1.76 -24.10 -63.88
N ALA A 946 -1.58 -22.79 -64.12
CA ALA A 946 -2.59 -21.77 -63.78
C ALA A 946 -3.97 -21.98 -64.47
N SER A 947 -4.11 -22.94 -65.40
CA SER A 947 -5.40 -23.34 -66.00
C SER A 947 -6.07 -24.53 -65.32
N GLY A 948 -5.55 -25.02 -64.18
CA GLY A 948 -6.10 -26.19 -63.48
C GLY A 948 -5.88 -27.52 -64.20
N THR A 949 -4.98 -27.55 -65.19
CA THR A 949 -4.52 -28.80 -65.82
C THR A 949 -3.30 -29.31 -65.07
N GLN A 950 -3.28 -30.61 -64.82
CA GLN A 950 -2.29 -31.30 -64.02
C GLN A 950 -1.70 -32.49 -64.77
N ARG A 951 -0.41 -32.72 -64.59
CA ARG A 951 0.28 -33.92 -65.08
C ARG A 951 1.08 -34.56 -63.95
N LEU A 952 0.66 -35.76 -63.55
CA LEU A 952 1.47 -36.64 -62.71
C LEU A 952 2.53 -37.30 -63.59
N SER A 953 3.79 -36.90 -63.39
CA SER A 953 4.95 -37.47 -64.06
C SER A 953 5.50 -38.63 -63.23
N LEU A 954 5.69 -39.79 -63.86
CA LEU A 954 6.18 -41.01 -63.20
C LEU A 954 7.54 -41.41 -63.79
N PRO A 955 8.64 -40.71 -63.44
CA PRO A 955 9.98 -41.08 -63.89
C PRO A 955 10.40 -42.44 -63.31
N ASN A 956 11.33 -43.08 -64.00
CA ASN A 956 11.88 -44.42 -63.70
C ASN A 956 10.87 -45.59 -63.81
N ALA A 957 9.58 -45.33 -64.03
CA ALA A 957 8.55 -46.35 -64.20
C ALA A 957 8.81 -47.27 -65.42
N GLY A 958 8.74 -48.58 -65.18
CA GLY A 958 8.90 -49.62 -66.20
C GLY A 958 7.60 -50.01 -66.90
N ASN A 959 7.72 -50.87 -67.92
CA ASN A 959 6.58 -51.62 -68.43
C ASN A 959 6.18 -52.70 -67.39
N ASP A 960 4.88 -53.01 -67.33
CA ASP A 960 4.23 -53.92 -66.37
C ASP A 960 4.33 -53.50 -64.88
N SER A 961 5.06 -52.42 -64.57
CA SER A 961 5.10 -51.80 -63.24
C SER A 961 3.72 -51.32 -62.80
N THR A 962 3.49 -51.31 -61.49
CA THR A 962 2.24 -50.82 -60.88
C THR A 962 2.48 -49.73 -59.86
N ALA A 963 1.50 -48.84 -59.71
CA ALA A 963 1.37 -47.90 -58.60
C ALA A 963 -0.11 -47.68 -58.28
N ARG A 964 -0.39 -47.15 -57.10
CA ARG A 964 -1.64 -46.44 -56.80
C ARG A 964 -1.45 -44.95 -57.11
N VAL A 965 -2.56 -44.26 -57.36
CA VAL A 965 -2.60 -42.82 -57.62
C VAL A 965 -3.73 -42.23 -56.80
N GLU A 966 -3.42 -41.21 -56.01
CA GLU A 966 -4.37 -40.52 -55.12
C GLU A 966 -4.25 -38.99 -55.16
N TYR A 967 -5.33 -38.30 -54.76
CA TYR A 967 -5.31 -36.85 -54.50
C TYR A 967 -4.87 -36.57 -53.07
N THR A 968 -3.96 -35.63 -52.90
CA THR A 968 -3.50 -35.18 -51.58
C THR A 968 -4.34 -34.00 -51.04
N PRO A 969 -4.28 -33.69 -49.73
CA PRO A 969 -4.92 -32.49 -49.16
C PRO A 969 -4.25 -31.16 -49.56
N LEU A 970 -3.18 -31.19 -50.35
CA LEU A 970 -2.49 -30.00 -50.86
C LEU A 970 -3.09 -29.60 -52.21
N GLU A 971 -3.53 -28.36 -52.31
CA GLU A 971 -3.97 -27.72 -53.53
C GLU A 971 -3.04 -26.55 -53.85
N VAL A 972 -2.57 -26.48 -55.09
CA VAL A 972 -1.53 -25.55 -55.52
C VAL A 972 -2.04 -24.77 -56.72
N ILE A 973 -2.14 -23.45 -56.55
CA ILE A 973 -2.68 -22.54 -57.57
C ILE A 973 -1.63 -21.47 -57.88
N PRO A 974 -0.82 -21.66 -58.94
CA PRO A 974 0.03 -20.59 -59.47
C PRO A 974 -0.85 -19.46 -60.01
N GLU A 975 -0.57 -18.21 -59.64
CA GLU A 975 -1.31 -17.07 -60.22
C GLU A 975 -0.99 -16.87 -61.71
N ARG A 976 0.20 -17.32 -62.12
CA ARG A 976 0.72 -17.37 -63.50
C ARG A 976 1.63 -18.60 -63.66
N GLY A 977 1.98 -18.93 -64.90
CA GLY A 977 2.96 -19.97 -65.18
C GLY A 977 2.48 -21.40 -64.87
N ASP A 978 3.44 -22.24 -64.50
CA ASP A 978 3.25 -23.60 -64.01
C ASP A 978 4.27 -23.90 -62.89
N ALA A 979 3.81 -24.55 -61.82
CA ALA A 979 4.63 -24.93 -60.67
C ALA A 979 4.76 -26.46 -60.58
N LYS A 980 5.92 -26.94 -60.14
CA LYS A 980 6.22 -28.36 -59.90
C LYS A 980 6.19 -28.64 -58.39
N VAL A 981 5.54 -29.73 -58.02
CA VAL A 981 5.30 -30.10 -56.62
C VAL A 981 5.54 -31.59 -56.42
N SER A 982 6.36 -31.94 -55.41
CA SER A 982 6.48 -33.29 -54.85
C SER A 982 6.04 -33.29 -53.39
N ILE A 983 5.49 -34.43 -52.94
CA ILE A 983 5.13 -34.64 -51.53
C ILE A 983 6.25 -35.45 -50.89
N GLU A 984 6.97 -34.83 -49.96
CA GLU A 984 8.14 -35.46 -49.32
C GLU A 984 7.69 -36.39 -48.18
N ASP A 985 6.76 -35.93 -47.33
CA ASP A 985 6.03 -36.77 -46.38
C ASP A 985 4.65 -36.20 -46.07
N LEU A 986 3.60 -36.93 -46.48
CA LEU A 986 2.21 -36.54 -46.20
C LEU A 986 1.86 -36.61 -44.70
N ALA A 987 2.50 -37.50 -43.93
CA ALA A 987 2.21 -37.66 -42.50
C ALA A 987 2.75 -36.49 -41.68
N SER A 988 3.98 -36.04 -41.96
CA SER A 988 4.56 -34.82 -41.39
C SER A 988 3.98 -33.52 -41.99
N ARG A 989 3.21 -33.61 -43.10
CA ARG A 989 2.68 -32.47 -43.89
C ARG A 989 3.80 -31.67 -44.58
N GLN A 990 4.83 -32.38 -45.05
CA GLN A 990 5.98 -31.83 -45.76
C GLN A 990 5.86 -32.01 -47.28
N PHE A 991 6.14 -30.94 -48.03
CA PHE A 991 6.13 -30.94 -49.49
C PHE A 991 7.20 -29.98 -50.03
N HIS A 992 7.66 -30.24 -51.25
CA HIS A 992 8.65 -29.41 -51.95
C HIS A 992 7.99 -28.72 -53.14
N VAL A 993 8.28 -27.42 -53.30
CA VAL A 993 7.81 -26.59 -54.41
C VAL A 993 9.02 -26.07 -55.18
N GLU A 994 8.98 -26.17 -56.51
CA GLU A 994 9.89 -25.44 -57.39
C GLU A 994 9.17 -24.97 -58.66
N GLY A 995 9.60 -23.84 -59.21
CA GLY A 995 9.00 -23.28 -60.42
C GLY A 995 9.19 -24.17 -61.66
N GLY A 996 8.13 -24.31 -62.47
CA GLY A 996 8.06 -25.29 -63.55
C GLY A 996 8.86 -24.90 -64.80
N ARG A 997 8.61 -23.71 -65.35
CA ARG A 997 9.37 -23.14 -66.49
C ARG A 997 10.11 -21.84 -66.14
N VAL A 998 9.60 -21.15 -65.14
CA VAL A 998 10.12 -19.92 -64.53
C VAL A 998 9.99 -20.15 -63.02
N SER A 999 10.79 -19.45 -62.23
CA SER A 999 10.75 -19.51 -60.76
C SER A 999 10.79 -18.09 -60.20
N GLY A 1000 10.12 -17.87 -59.08
CA GLY A 1000 9.72 -16.55 -58.57
C GLY A 1000 8.32 -16.11 -59.01
N ASP A 1001 7.49 -17.02 -59.56
CA ASP A 1001 6.06 -16.75 -59.81
C ASP A 1001 5.27 -16.98 -58.50
N THR A 1002 4.26 -16.16 -58.23
CA THR A 1002 3.49 -16.23 -56.98
C THR A 1002 2.51 -17.42 -56.99
N VAL A 1003 2.57 -18.24 -55.94
CA VAL A 1003 1.77 -19.46 -55.78
C VAL A 1003 0.95 -19.42 -54.49
N LYS A 1004 -0.31 -19.83 -54.58
CA LYS A 1004 -1.16 -20.08 -53.42
C LYS A 1004 -1.11 -21.55 -53.04
N LEU A 1005 -0.68 -21.78 -51.80
CA LEU A 1005 -0.52 -23.09 -51.19
C LEU A 1005 -1.68 -23.27 -50.20
N ARG A 1006 -2.65 -24.14 -50.54
CA ARG A 1006 -3.82 -24.40 -49.68
C ARG A 1006 -3.76 -25.83 -49.15
N TRP A 1007 -3.74 -25.95 -47.83
CA TRP A 1007 -3.84 -27.24 -47.13
C TRP A 1007 -5.27 -27.43 -46.62
N LEU A 1008 -5.95 -28.47 -47.09
CA LEU A 1008 -7.38 -28.69 -46.87
C LEU A 1008 -7.68 -29.45 -45.55
N SER A 1009 -6.77 -30.32 -45.11
CA SER A 1009 -6.95 -31.09 -43.86
C SER A 1009 -6.50 -30.29 -42.63
N VAL A 1010 -7.40 -29.45 -42.12
CA VAL A 1010 -7.17 -28.54 -40.98
C VAL A 1010 -8.23 -28.70 -39.88
N VAL A 1011 -7.95 -28.11 -38.71
CA VAL A 1011 -8.96 -27.82 -37.68
C VAL A 1011 -9.27 -26.33 -37.74
N GLU A 1012 -10.54 -26.00 -37.98
CA GLU A 1012 -11.02 -24.61 -38.02
C GLU A 1012 -10.71 -23.85 -36.71
N ASP A 1013 -10.57 -22.53 -36.83
CA ASP A 1013 -10.19 -21.60 -35.77
C ASP A 1013 -8.80 -21.79 -35.16
N LYS A 1014 -7.98 -22.77 -35.61
CA LYS A 1014 -6.60 -22.95 -35.17
C LYS A 1014 -5.59 -22.24 -36.07
N GLN A 1015 -4.48 -21.80 -35.47
CA GLN A 1015 -3.35 -21.22 -36.19
C GLN A 1015 -2.40 -22.32 -36.69
N TYR A 1016 -1.93 -22.12 -37.92
CA TYR A 1016 -0.95 -22.94 -38.61
C TYR A 1016 0.18 -22.04 -39.14
N ALA A 1017 1.41 -22.50 -39.03
CA ALA A 1017 2.59 -21.90 -39.61
C ALA A 1017 2.98 -22.64 -40.90
N LEU A 1018 3.36 -21.88 -41.93
CA LEU A 1018 4.17 -22.39 -43.03
C LEU A 1018 5.63 -22.27 -42.59
N TRP A 1019 6.20 -23.39 -42.18
CA TRP A 1019 7.60 -23.50 -41.73
C TRP A 1019 8.48 -23.90 -42.90
N SER A 1020 9.61 -23.20 -43.09
CA SER A 1020 10.64 -23.65 -44.01
C SER A 1020 11.51 -24.70 -43.35
N VAL A 1021 11.47 -25.92 -43.88
CA VAL A 1021 12.43 -26.97 -43.50
C VAL A 1021 13.81 -26.67 -44.07
N THR A 1022 13.87 -25.99 -45.23
CA THR A 1022 15.10 -25.62 -45.94
C THR A 1022 15.89 -24.50 -45.24
N HIS A 1023 15.22 -23.44 -44.78
CA HIS A 1023 15.83 -22.25 -44.21
C HIS A 1023 15.69 -22.15 -42.68
N GLN A 1024 14.88 -23.01 -42.06
CA GLN A 1024 14.63 -23.05 -40.61
C GLN A 1024 14.04 -21.74 -40.06
N ASP A 1025 13.09 -21.17 -40.82
CA ASP A 1025 12.33 -19.97 -40.48
C ASP A 1025 10.82 -20.11 -40.80
N THR A 1026 9.99 -19.35 -40.09
CA THR A 1026 8.53 -19.29 -40.34
C THR A 1026 8.24 -18.25 -41.40
N LYS A 1027 7.79 -18.68 -42.59
CA LYS A 1027 7.44 -17.74 -43.68
C LYS A 1027 6.14 -16.99 -43.38
N ALA A 1028 5.11 -17.73 -42.96
CA ALA A 1028 3.78 -17.18 -42.72
C ALA A 1028 3.07 -17.91 -41.59
N VAL A 1029 2.20 -17.21 -40.86
CA VAL A 1029 1.25 -17.80 -39.89
C VAL A 1029 -0.15 -17.36 -40.27
N SER A 1030 -1.07 -18.33 -40.41
CA SER A 1030 -2.44 -18.11 -40.85
C SER A 1030 -3.42 -18.90 -40.01
N LYS A 1031 -4.68 -18.47 -39.97
CA LYS A 1031 -5.75 -19.09 -39.18
C LYS A 1031 -6.69 -19.88 -40.11
N ALA A 1032 -6.88 -21.16 -39.81
CA ALA A 1032 -7.68 -22.06 -40.62
C ALA A 1032 -9.18 -21.75 -40.56
N ASN A 1033 -9.86 -21.98 -41.68
CA ASN A 1033 -11.33 -21.98 -41.79
C ASN A 1033 -11.82 -23.30 -42.41
N ALA A 1034 -13.13 -23.49 -42.54
CA ALA A 1034 -13.77 -24.69 -43.10
C ALA A 1034 -13.31 -25.06 -44.52
N GLY A 1035 -12.74 -24.12 -45.28
CA GLY A 1035 -12.15 -24.32 -46.61
C GLY A 1035 -10.64 -24.56 -46.63
N GLY A 1036 -10.01 -24.79 -45.47
CA GLY A 1036 -8.56 -25.05 -45.34
C GLY A 1036 -7.79 -23.91 -44.64
N VAL A 1037 -6.46 -24.02 -44.66
CA VAL A 1037 -5.56 -22.89 -44.45
C VAL A 1037 -4.83 -22.58 -45.75
N THR A 1038 -4.71 -21.30 -46.09
CA THR A 1038 -4.04 -20.85 -47.31
C THR A 1038 -2.87 -19.92 -46.96
N PHE A 1039 -1.75 -20.16 -47.62
CA PHE A 1039 -0.56 -19.32 -47.61
C PHE A 1039 -0.29 -18.79 -49.03
N THR A 1040 0.56 -17.79 -49.15
CA THR A 1040 0.97 -17.22 -50.45
C THR A 1040 2.44 -16.91 -50.37
N GLU A 1041 3.21 -17.49 -51.28
CA GLU A 1041 4.67 -17.43 -51.37
C GLU A 1041 5.06 -17.41 -52.87
N ASP A 1042 6.34 -17.37 -53.20
CA ASP A 1042 6.80 -17.68 -54.56
C ASP A 1042 7.21 -19.16 -54.72
N ASP A 1043 7.46 -19.58 -55.97
CA ASP A 1043 7.94 -20.92 -56.32
C ASP A 1043 9.48 -21.01 -56.46
N SER A 1044 10.21 -20.28 -55.61
CA SER A 1044 11.62 -20.58 -55.33
C SER A 1044 11.76 -22.03 -54.80
N PRO A 1045 12.79 -22.80 -55.20
CA PRO A 1045 12.97 -24.18 -54.75
C PRO A 1045 13.11 -24.32 -53.22
N GLU A 1046 12.03 -24.72 -52.54
CA GLU A 1046 11.94 -24.73 -51.08
C GLU A 1046 11.04 -25.86 -50.56
N THR A 1047 11.41 -26.45 -49.42
CA THR A 1047 10.66 -27.50 -48.73
C THR A 1047 9.94 -26.93 -47.51
N PHE A 1048 8.62 -27.05 -47.50
CA PHE A 1048 7.75 -26.49 -46.48
C PHE A 1048 7.08 -27.56 -45.63
N GLU A 1049 6.78 -27.23 -44.37
CA GLU A 1049 5.92 -27.99 -43.46
C GLU A 1049 4.75 -27.13 -42.96
N VAL A 1050 3.54 -27.69 -42.92
CA VAL A 1050 2.35 -26.99 -42.38
C VAL A 1050 2.14 -27.37 -40.91
N VAL A 1051 2.83 -26.67 -40.02
CA VAL A 1051 2.86 -26.94 -38.58
C VAL A 1051 1.65 -26.31 -37.88
N LYS A 1052 0.89 -27.09 -37.13
CA LYS A 1052 -0.21 -26.60 -36.28
C LYS A 1052 0.35 -26.10 -34.94
N SER A 1053 -0.18 -25.00 -34.41
CA SER A 1053 0.32 -24.38 -33.16
C SER A 1053 0.41 -25.34 -31.95
N ALA A 1054 -0.47 -26.34 -31.83
CA ALA A 1054 -0.45 -27.31 -30.73
C ALA A 1054 0.57 -28.45 -30.91
N ASP A 1055 1.12 -28.61 -32.12
CA ASP A 1055 2.03 -29.71 -32.47
C ASP A 1055 3.51 -29.29 -32.33
N ALA A 1056 3.78 -28.02 -31.96
CA ALA A 1056 5.08 -27.35 -32.15
C ALA A 1056 6.19 -27.72 -31.14
N GLY A 1057 5.84 -28.24 -29.96
CA GLY A 1057 6.77 -28.80 -28.96
C GLY A 1057 7.65 -27.80 -28.18
N ASP A 1058 7.58 -27.85 -26.84
CA ASP A 1058 8.54 -27.15 -25.97
C ASP A 1058 9.94 -27.70 -26.18
N SER A 1059 10.86 -26.86 -26.64
CA SER A 1059 12.29 -27.19 -26.75
C SER A 1059 13.15 -25.93 -26.57
N ASP A 1060 14.20 -26.04 -25.75
CA ASP A 1060 15.06 -24.91 -25.31
C ASP A 1060 16.04 -24.42 -26.40
N GLY A 1061 15.53 -24.15 -27.61
CA GLY A 1061 16.29 -23.70 -28.77
C GLY A 1061 15.66 -22.50 -29.46
N ILE A 1062 16.48 -21.47 -29.75
CA ILE A 1062 16.06 -20.30 -30.53
C ILE A 1062 15.93 -20.72 -32.01
N GLY A 1063 14.74 -21.17 -32.42
CA GLY A 1063 14.48 -21.58 -33.81
C GLY A 1063 13.28 -22.52 -34.03
N GLY A 1064 12.20 -22.39 -33.26
CA GLY A 1064 10.97 -23.18 -33.47
C GLY A 1064 9.93 -22.46 -34.36
N PRO A 1065 8.93 -23.17 -34.93
CA PRO A 1065 7.97 -22.63 -35.91
C PRO A 1065 7.01 -21.55 -35.41
N PHE A 1066 7.00 -21.28 -34.10
CA PHE A 1066 6.27 -20.16 -33.47
C PHE A 1066 7.20 -19.31 -32.57
N GLY A 1067 8.53 -19.36 -32.82
CA GLY A 1067 9.56 -18.70 -32.01
C GLY A 1067 9.55 -17.17 -32.07
N LEU A 1068 10.15 -16.53 -31.06
CA LEU A 1068 10.02 -15.09 -30.78
C LEU A 1068 10.69 -14.17 -31.82
N GLY A 1069 9.95 -13.87 -32.89
CA GLY A 1069 10.29 -12.93 -33.98
C GLY A 1069 10.38 -11.43 -33.62
N GLN A 1070 10.70 -11.09 -32.37
CA GLN A 1070 11.20 -9.75 -31.98
C GLN A 1070 12.30 -9.91 -30.90
N SER A 1071 13.46 -10.44 -31.29
CA SER A 1071 14.54 -10.78 -30.36
C SER A 1071 15.96 -10.35 -30.81
N VAL A 1072 16.08 -9.39 -31.75
CA VAL A 1072 17.38 -8.88 -32.24
C VAL A 1072 17.60 -7.39 -31.93
N GLN A 1073 17.55 -7.02 -30.65
CA GLN A 1073 18.19 -5.78 -30.17
C GLN A 1073 18.82 -5.90 -28.76
N SER A 1074 18.38 -6.84 -27.92
CA SER A 1074 18.92 -7.06 -26.56
C SER A 1074 20.37 -7.58 -26.52
N GLY A 1075 20.84 -8.25 -27.58
CA GLY A 1075 22.16 -8.91 -27.60
C GLY A 1075 23.35 -7.94 -27.53
N MET A 1076 23.30 -6.81 -28.25
CA MET A 1076 24.38 -5.81 -28.20
C MET A 1076 24.40 -5.02 -26.87
N VAL A 1077 23.24 -4.89 -26.22
CA VAL A 1077 23.12 -4.24 -24.90
C VAL A 1077 23.93 -4.98 -23.85
N LEU A 1078 23.75 -6.31 -23.74
CA LEU A 1078 24.41 -7.08 -22.69
C LEU A 1078 25.94 -7.13 -22.87
N VAL A 1079 26.43 -7.12 -24.11
CA VAL A 1079 27.86 -7.06 -24.43
C VAL A 1079 28.46 -5.68 -24.07
N LEU A 1080 27.75 -4.58 -24.33
CA LEU A 1080 28.18 -3.23 -23.93
C LEU A 1080 28.15 -3.04 -22.41
N VAL A 1081 27.16 -3.60 -21.71
CA VAL A 1081 27.07 -3.59 -20.24
C VAL A 1081 28.19 -4.45 -19.63
N ALA A 1082 28.39 -5.68 -20.09
CA ALA A 1082 29.48 -6.54 -19.61
C ALA A 1082 30.86 -5.92 -19.87
N GLY A 1083 31.09 -5.35 -21.06
CA GLY A 1083 32.33 -4.68 -21.40
C GLY A 1083 32.63 -3.45 -20.55
N SER A 1084 31.60 -2.64 -20.22
CA SER A 1084 31.75 -1.45 -19.37
C SER A 1084 31.90 -1.79 -17.88
N VAL A 1085 31.25 -2.84 -17.38
CA VAL A 1085 31.46 -3.34 -16.00
C VAL A 1085 32.85 -3.97 -15.84
N ILE A 1086 33.30 -4.79 -16.79
CA ILE A 1086 34.66 -5.36 -16.77
C ILE A 1086 35.72 -4.25 -16.92
N GLY A 1087 35.47 -3.26 -17.78
CA GLY A 1087 36.34 -2.09 -17.97
C GLY A 1087 36.47 -1.22 -16.72
N THR A 1088 35.38 -0.91 -16.03
CA THR A 1088 35.40 -0.13 -14.78
C THR A 1088 36.05 -0.92 -13.62
N TYR A 1089 35.79 -2.22 -13.51
CA TYR A 1089 36.47 -3.10 -12.56
C TYR A 1089 37.99 -3.16 -12.79
N TRP A 1090 38.44 -3.27 -14.05
CA TRP A 1090 39.87 -3.21 -14.39
C TRP A 1090 40.49 -1.83 -14.13
N ALA A 1091 39.76 -0.74 -14.38
CA ALA A 1091 40.24 0.61 -14.09
C ALA A 1091 40.43 0.83 -12.57
N GLN A 1092 39.43 0.45 -11.75
CA GLN A 1092 39.57 0.46 -10.28
C GLN A 1092 40.74 -0.41 -9.81
N ARG A 1093 40.89 -1.63 -10.35
CA ARG A 1093 41.92 -2.57 -9.90
C ARG A 1093 43.33 -2.21 -10.37
N ARG A 1094 43.49 -1.41 -11.43
CA ARG A 1094 44.81 -0.93 -11.92
C ARG A 1094 45.22 0.45 -11.39
N TRP A 1095 44.27 1.25 -10.89
CA TRP A 1095 44.54 2.53 -10.20
C TRP A 1095 44.13 2.54 -8.72
N GLY A 1096 44.00 1.36 -8.12
CA GLY A 1096 43.80 1.18 -6.69
C GLY A 1096 45.04 1.53 -5.86
N ASN A 1097 45.34 2.83 -5.71
CA ASN A 1097 45.80 3.46 -4.47
C ASN A 1097 46.10 4.96 -4.66
N GLY A 1098 45.12 5.81 -4.34
CA GLY A 1098 45.35 7.20 -3.93
C GLY A 1098 44.88 8.31 -4.87
N LEU A 1099 44.70 9.47 -4.24
CA LEU A 1099 44.52 10.83 -4.78
C LEU A 1099 43.14 11.28 -5.28
N ASN A 1100 42.68 12.35 -4.63
CA ASN A 1100 41.56 13.21 -4.99
C ASN A 1100 41.73 13.84 -6.39
N GLY A 1101 40.61 14.13 -7.07
CA GLY A 1101 40.56 15.23 -8.05
C GLY A 1101 39.81 14.95 -9.35
N THR A 1102 38.64 15.58 -9.51
CA THR A 1102 38.05 16.03 -10.80
C THR A 1102 37.93 15.01 -11.94
N ARG A 1103 37.89 13.69 -11.65
CA ARG A 1103 37.83 12.63 -12.67
C ARG A 1103 36.61 11.70 -12.57
N ASP A 1104 35.85 11.72 -11.48
CA ASP A 1104 34.67 10.88 -11.29
C ASP A 1104 33.57 11.12 -12.34
N TRP A 1105 33.49 12.36 -12.85
CA TRP A 1105 32.46 12.82 -13.78
C TRP A 1105 32.49 12.13 -15.15
N LEU A 1106 33.66 11.68 -15.60
CA LEU A 1106 33.78 10.95 -16.88
C LEU A 1106 33.17 9.55 -16.81
N VAL A 1107 33.24 8.88 -15.66
CA VAL A 1107 32.62 7.56 -15.45
C VAL A 1107 31.10 7.70 -15.35
N LEU A 1108 30.63 8.69 -14.59
CA LEU A 1108 29.19 8.93 -14.39
C LEU A 1108 28.48 9.31 -15.70
N GLY A 1109 29.09 10.17 -16.52
CA GLY A 1109 28.52 10.61 -17.80
C GLY A 1109 28.38 9.49 -18.84
N MET A 1110 29.32 8.53 -18.87
CA MET A 1110 29.23 7.38 -19.78
C MET A 1110 28.05 6.46 -19.43
N VAL A 1111 27.81 6.21 -18.14
CA VAL A 1111 26.69 5.38 -17.67
C VAL A 1111 25.34 6.00 -18.00
N ALA A 1112 25.16 7.30 -17.73
CA ALA A 1112 23.90 8.01 -18.01
C ALA A 1112 23.56 8.10 -19.51
N THR A 1113 24.58 8.23 -20.36
CA THR A 1113 24.39 8.26 -21.82
C THR A 1113 23.94 6.88 -22.34
N ALA A 1114 24.52 5.80 -21.82
CA ALA A 1114 24.14 4.44 -22.19
C ALA A 1114 22.69 4.11 -21.78
N THR A 1115 22.27 4.39 -20.54
CA THR A 1115 20.90 4.09 -20.10
C THR A 1115 19.84 4.89 -20.82
N THR A 1116 20.13 6.14 -21.22
CA THR A 1116 19.18 6.97 -21.97
C THR A 1116 18.94 6.44 -23.39
N ALA A 1117 19.97 5.89 -24.05
CA ALA A 1117 19.81 5.25 -25.36
C ALA A 1117 18.95 3.98 -25.28
N LEU A 1118 19.13 3.18 -24.23
CA LEU A 1118 18.35 1.95 -24.01
C LEU A 1118 16.85 2.22 -23.79
N GLY A 1119 16.51 3.30 -23.08
CA GLY A 1119 15.11 3.67 -22.85
C GLY A 1119 14.34 4.03 -24.13
N ILE A 1120 15.01 4.55 -25.16
CA ILE A 1120 14.36 4.93 -26.42
C ILE A 1120 14.01 3.68 -27.25
N GLU A 1121 14.95 2.74 -27.36
CA GLU A 1121 14.77 1.52 -28.16
C GLU A 1121 13.70 0.58 -27.55
N ILE A 1122 13.56 0.57 -26.23
CA ILE A 1122 12.53 -0.21 -25.50
C ILE A 1122 11.11 0.32 -25.76
N VAL A 1123 10.95 1.64 -25.94
CA VAL A 1123 9.63 2.29 -26.08
C VAL A 1123 9.16 2.34 -27.54
N ALA A 1124 10.09 2.35 -28.51
CA ALA A 1124 9.74 2.35 -29.93
C ALA A 1124 10.80 1.63 -30.80
N PRO A 1125 10.71 0.29 -30.95
CA PRO A 1125 11.68 -0.51 -31.69
C PRO A 1125 11.93 0.00 -33.11
N GLY A 1126 13.21 0.19 -33.46
CA GLY A 1126 13.64 0.63 -34.80
C GLY A 1126 13.65 2.15 -35.02
N THR A 1127 13.23 2.98 -34.06
CA THR A 1127 13.28 4.45 -34.22
C THR A 1127 14.71 4.99 -34.39
N LEU A 1128 15.71 4.35 -33.78
CA LEU A 1128 17.11 4.76 -33.93
C LEU A 1128 17.67 4.46 -35.34
N ALA A 1129 17.15 3.43 -36.03
CA ALA A 1129 17.49 3.14 -37.42
C ALA A 1129 16.87 4.16 -38.39
N GLY A 1130 15.63 4.59 -38.14
CA GLY A 1130 14.99 5.67 -38.91
C GLY A 1130 15.76 7.00 -38.82
N LEU A 1131 16.30 7.32 -37.64
CA LEU A 1131 16.99 8.59 -37.35
C LEU A 1131 18.30 8.81 -38.13
N LEU A 1132 18.82 7.79 -38.82
CA LEU A 1132 20.09 7.85 -39.56
C LEU A 1132 19.92 8.08 -41.08
N THR A 1133 18.70 8.12 -41.61
CA THR A 1133 18.47 8.18 -43.08
C THR A 1133 17.92 9.52 -43.59
N THR A 1134 17.30 10.35 -42.74
CA THR A 1134 16.82 11.69 -43.10
C THR A 1134 16.92 12.66 -41.91
N GLY A 1135 16.97 13.97 -42.20
CA GLY A 1135 16.85 15.06 -41.23
C GLY A 1135 16.22 16.30 -41.91
N PRO A 1136 16.18 17.50 -41.26
CA PRO A 1136 16.83 17.83 -39.98
C PRO A 1136 16.00 18.71 -39.00
N VAL A 1137 16.14 18.49 -37.67
CA VAL A 1137 16.23 19.55 -36.61
C VAL A 1137 14.93 20.38 -36.33
N PRO A 1138 14.76 21.09 -35.18
CA PRO A 1138 15.08 20.84 -33.77
C PRO A 1138 13.83 20.77 -32.84
N PHE A 1139 13.96 20.24 -31.62
CA PHE A 1139 13.31 20.85 -30.42
C PHE A 1139 13.88 20.33 -29.09
N VAL A 1140 14.08 19.00 -28.96
CA VAL A 1140 14.41 18.34 -27.67
C VAL A 1140 15.75 18.78 -27.06
N ILE A 1141 16.77 19.04 -27.90
CA ILE A 1141 18.13 19.40 -27.43
C ILE A 1141 18.16 20.73 -26.67
N ALA A 1142 17.24 21.67 -26.97
CA ALA A 1142 17.20 22.98 -26.33
C ALA A 1142 16.83 22.91 -24.84
N ALA A 1143 15.94 21.99 -24.46
CA ALA A 1143 15.50 21.82 -23.07
C ALA A 1143 16.63 21.30 -22.16
N VAL A 1144 17.43 20.35 -22.65
CA VAL A 1144 18.54 19.74 -21.90
C VAL A 1144 19.67 20.75 -21.66
N ALA A 1145 19.98 21.60 -22.65
CA ALA A 1145 21.00 22.63 -22.53
C ALA A 1145 20.69 23.67 -21.42
N GLY A 1146 19.42 24.06 -21.28
CA GLY A 1146 19.01 25.06 -20.27
C GLY A 1146 19.26 24.62 -18.82
N LEU A 1147 19.01 23.35 -18.50
CA LEU A 1147 19.19 22.81 -17.15
C LEU A 1147 20.67 22.72 -16.74
N ILE A 1148 21.57 22.44 -17.69
CA ILE A 1148 23.02 22.35 -17.44
C ILE A 1148 23.59 23.74 -17.10
N VAL A 1149 23.10 24.81 -17.72
CA VAL A 1149 23.53 26.20 -17.41
C VAL A 1149 23.12 26.60 -15.99
N ILE A 1150 21.90 26.25 -15.56
CA ILE A 1150 21.42 26.52 -14.19
C ILE A 1150 22.27 25.77 -13.16
N TYR A 1151 22.67 24.52 -13.45
CA TYR A 1151 23.54 23.74 -12.58
C TYR A 1151 24.92 24.39 -12.38
N TYR A 1152 25.57 24.84 -13.46
CA TYR A 1152 26.90 25.45 -13.37
C TYR A 1152 26.91 26.85 -12.72
N GLY A 1153 25.79 27.57 -12.73
CA GLY A 1153 25.68 28.92 -12.17
C GLY A 1153 25.91 29.04 -10.66
N THR A 1154 25.76 27.94 -9.90
CA THR A 1154 25.86 27.96 -8.41
C THR A 1154 27.19 27.46 -7.85
N ALA A 1155 28.12 27.00 -8.71
CA ALA A 1155 29.38 26.38 -8.29
C ALA A 1155 30.52 27.36 -7.92
N TYR A 1156 30.29 28.67 -8.00
CA TYR A 1156 31.34 29.71 -7.87
C TYR A 1156 31.09 30.75 -6.75
N LEU A 1157 30.34 30.39 -5.70
CA LEU A 1157 30.20 31.20 -4.49
C LEU A 1157 30.79 30.48 -3.25
N PRO A 1158 31.82 31.03 -2.60
CA PRO A 1158 32.41 30.43 -1.41
C PRO A 1158 31.62 30.80 -0.14
N GLY A 1159 31.23 29.81 0.67
CA GLY A 1159 30.65 30.06 2.00
C GLY A 1159 29.48 29.16 2.41
N SER A 1160 29.81 27.93 2.85
CA SER A 1160 29.07 27.13 3.84
C SER A 1160 27.56 27.36 4.03
N ARG A 1161 26.73 26.49 3.44
CA ARG A 1161 25.57 25.82 4.10
C ARG A 1161 25.06 24.66 3.23
N LYS A 1162 24.89 23.47 3.82
CA LYS A 1162 24.31 22.28 3.15
C LYS A 1162 22.79 22.26 3.35
N LEU A 1163 22.01 22.24 2.26
CA LEU A 1163 20.58 21.92 2.27
C LEU A 1163 20.34 20.54 1.63
N ARG A 1164 19.32 19.82 2.11
CA ARG A 1164 19.03 18.42 1.74
C ARG A 1164 18.01 18.36 0.58
N PHE A 1165 18.45 18.00 -0.63
CA PHE A 1165 17.59 17.86 -1.81
C PHE A 1165 16.81 16.53 -1.86
N GLY A 1166 16.06 16.20 -0.80
CA GLY A 1166 15.25 14.97 -0.74
C GLY A 1166 13.99 15.00 -1.62
N TYR A 1167 13.46 16.18 -1.92
CA TYR A 1167 12.08 16.34 -2.43
C TYR A 1167 11.94 16.45 -3.96
N VAL A 1168 13.02 16.37 -4.74
CA VAL A 1168 12.95 16.45 -6.22
C VAL A 1168 12.86 15.06 -6.88
N ALA A 1169 13.36 14.01 -6.22
CA ALA A 1169 13.40 12.66 -6.80
C ALA A 1169 12.02 11.99 -6.92
N VAL A 1170 11.12 12.22 -5.96
CA VAL A 1170 9.79 11.57 -5.92
C VAL A 1170 8.83 12.17 -6.95
N SER A 1171 8.89 13.49 -7.17
CA SER A 1171 7.98 14.21 -8.07
C SER A 1171 8.11 13.83 -9.55
N VAL A 1172 9.27 13.31 -9.97
CA VAL A 1172 9.52 12.91 -11.37
C VAL A 1172 8.93 11.52 -11.67
N GLY A 1173 8.95 10.59 -10.71
CA GLY A 1173 8.46 9.22 -10.92
C GLY A 1173 6.95 9.14 -11.18
N VAL A 1174 6.15 9.86 -10.37
CA VAL A 1174 4.67 9.81 -10.47
C VAL A 1174 4.15 10.39 -11.78
N ILE A 1175 4.77 11.46 -12.28
CA ILE A 1175 4.39 12.10 -13.55
C ILE A 1175 4.71 11.18 -14.75
N GLY A 1176 5.79 10.39 -14.66
CA GLY A 1176 6.15 9.42 -15.70
C GLY A 1176 5.11 8.30 -15.88
N VAL A 1177 4.59 7.76 -14.78
CA VAL A 1177 3.57 6.69 -14.80
C VAL A 1177 2.24 7.20 -15.35
N ILE A 1178 1.76 8.35 -14.86
CA ILE A 1178 0.51 8.96 -15.34
C ILE A 1178 0.62 9.37 -16.82
N GLY A 1179 1.83 9.74 -17.27
CA GLY A 1179 2.10 10.05 -18.68
C GLY A 1179 1.99 8.85 -19.63
N LEU A 1180 2.30 7.63 -19.17
CA LEU A 1180 2.19 6.42 -19.99
C LEU A 1180 0.74 5.97 -20.17
N GLU A 1181 -0.04 5.86 -19.08
CA GLU A 1181 -1.42 5.35 -19.15
C GLU A 1181 -2.35 6.26 -19.97
N VAL A 1182 -2.03 7.55 -20.08
CA VAL A 1182 -2.75 8.53 -20.92
C VAL A 1182 -2.35 8.46 -22.40
N LEU A 1183 -1.16 7.93 -22.72
CA LEU A 1183 -0.68 7.78 -24.10
C LEU A 1183 -0.92 6.38 -24.68
N SER A 1184 -1.00 5.34 -23.83
CA SER A 1184 -1.41 3.99 -24.19
C SER A 1184 -2.13 3.29 -23.02
N PRO A 1185 -3.46 3.38 -22.92
CA PRO A 1185 -4.24 2.70 -21.88
C PRO A 1185 -4.05 1.18 -21.94
N GLY A 1186 -3.76 0.55 -20.80
CA GLY A 1186 -3.59 -0.91 -20.67
C GLY A 1186 -2.13 -1.38 -20.56
N SER A 1187 -1.18 -0.52 -20.93
CA SER A 1187 0.23 -0.90 -21.09
C SER A 1187 0.97 -1.28 -19.80
N VAL A 1188 0.46 -0.89 -18.62
CA VAL A 1188 1.00 -1.30 -17.31
C VAL A 1188 0.14 -2.39 -16.64
N THR A 1189 -1.17 -2.42 -16.94
CA THR A 1189 -2.13 -3.33 -16.28
C THR A 1189 -2.08 -4.75 -16.83
N ASP A 1190 -1.93 -4.94 -18.14
CA ASP A 1190 -1.87 -6.30 -18.74
C ASP A 1190 -0.59 -7.08 -18.35
N THR A 1191 0.46 -6.42 -17.87
CA THR A 1191 1.75 -7.05 -17.53
C THR A 1191 1.79 -7.69 -16.13
N LEU A 1192 0.82 -7.41 -15.26
CA LEU A 1192 0.83 -7.85 -13.85
C LEU A 1192 -0.20 -8.96 -13.52
N GLY A 1193 -1.08 -9.29 -14.46
CA GLY A 1193 -2.05 -10.38 -14.32
C GLY A 1193 -3.25 -10.05 -13.40
N PRO A 1194 -4.30 -10.89 -13.43
CA PRO A 1194 -5.60 -10.56 -12.86
C PRO A 1194 -5.61 -10.44 -11.32
N THR A 1195 -4.62 -11.00 -10.62
CA THR A 1195 -4.57 -11.05 -9.16
C THR A 1195 -4.07 -9.75 -8.49
N LEU A 1196 -3.54 -8.80 -9.25
CA LEU A 1196 -3.04 -7.50 -8.75
C LEU A 1196 -3.84 -6.30 -9.25
N ALA A 1197 -4.65 -6.46 -10.31
CA ALA A 1197 -5.47 -5.38 -10.87
C ALA A 1197 -6.59 -4.90 -9.93
N SER A 1198 -7.19 -5.81 -9.15
CA SER A 1198 -8.33 -5.51 -8.26
C SER A 1198 -7.96 -4.72 -6.99
N GLY A 1199 -6.66 -4.61 -6.66
CA GLY A 1199 -6.20 -3.97 -5.43
C GLY A 1199 -5.89 -2.47 -5.52
N LEU A 1200 -5.87 -1.88 -6.74
CA LEU A 1200 -5.28 -0.56 -6.96
C LEU A 1200 -6.20 0.52 -7.57
N ASP A 1201 -7.34 0.16 -8.17
CA ASP A 1201 -8.26 1.14 -8.78
C ASP A 1201 -8.80 2.20 -7.79
N PRO A 1202 -9.13 1.88 -6.52
CA PRO A 1202 -9.53 2.91 -5.53
C PRO A 1202 -8.40 3.89 -5.17
N ALA A 1203 -7.15 3.43 -5.16
CA ALA A 1203 -6.00 4.21 -4.67
C ALA A 1203 -5.63 5.37 -5.61
N ILE A 1204 -5.82 5.19 -6.91
CA ILE A 1204 -5.43 6.18 -7.94
C ILE A 1204 -6.36 7.41 -7.94
N ARG A 1205 -7.63 7.26 -7.52
CA ARG A 1205 -8.62 8.35 -7.61
C ARG A 1205 -8.65 9.31 -6.40
N LEU A 1206 -8.15 8.92 -5.22
CA LEU A 1206 -8.17 9.79 -4.02
C LEU A 1206 -6.88 10.56 -3.73
N GLY A 1207 -5.72 10.10 -4.24
CA GLY A 1207 -4.42 10.72 -3.91
C GLY A 1207 -4.21 12.16 -4.41
N GLY A 1208 -5.01 12.61 -5.40
CA GLY A 1208 -4.76 13.86 -6.13
C GLY A 1208 -4.94 15.17 -5.33
N LEU A 1209 -5.78 15.19 -4.28
CA LEU A 1209 -6.13 16.44 -3.58
C LEU A 1209 -5.20 16.80 -2.41
N VAL A 1210 -4.60 15.82 -1.74
CA VAL A 1210 -3.78 16.07 -0.53
C VAL A 1210 -2.40 16.64 -0.88
N ALA A 1211 -1.84 16.26 -2.03
CA ALA A 1211 -0.50 16.68 -2.46
C ALA A 1211 -0.39 18.21 -2.68
N VAL A 1212 -1.47 18.88 -3.11
CA VAL A 1212 -1.46 20.32 -3.42
C VAL A 1212 -1.39 21.18 -2.15
N GLY A 1213 -2.05 20.77 -1.07
CA GLY A 1213 -2.06 21.52 0.20
C GLY A 1213 -0.69 21.54 0.90
N LEU A 1214 -0.02 20.39 0.95
CA LEU A 1214 1.27 20.24 1.64
C LEU A 1214 2.41 21.04 0.97
N ALA A 1215 2.36 21.21 -0.36
CA ALA A 1215 3.33 22.02 -1.10
C ALA A 1215 3.31 23.50 -0.70
N GLY A 1216 2.14 24.06 -0.38
CA GLY A 1216 2.00 25.46 0.05
C GLY A 1216 2.62 25.74 1.42
N TYR A 1217 2.38 24.87 2.40
CA TYR A 1217 2.85 25.06 3.78
C TYR A 1217 4.36 24.91 3.92
N GLY A 1218 4.98 23.97 3.17
CA GLY A 1218 6.43 23.76 3.18
C GLY A 1218 7.24 24.99 2.73
N GLY A 1219 6.72 25.77 1.78
CA GLY A 1219 7.37 26.99 1.28
C GLY A 1219 7.47 28.11 2.32
N TRP A 1220 6.50 28.23 3.22
CA TRP A 1220 6.47 29.26 4.26
C TRP A 1220 7.52 29.00 5.35
N LYS A 1221 7.61 27.75 5.84
CA LYS A 1221 8.46 27.39 6.98
C LYS A 1221 9.97 27.34 6.66
N TRP A 1222 10.37 27.38 5.38
CA TRP A 1222 11.77 27.40 4.96
C TRP A 1222 12.47 28.76 5.17
N LEU A 1223 11.71 29.84 5.36
CA LEU A 1223 12.24 31.21 5.43
C LEU A 1223 12.87 31.60 6.79
N THR A 1224 12.81 30.76 7.83
CA THR A 1224 13.15 31.16 9.22
C THR A 1224 13.94 30.13 10.06
N SER A 1225 15.30 30.18 10.00
CA SER A 1225 16.27 29.65 11.01
C SER A 1225 16.23 28.16 11.43
N GLY A 1226 17.22 27.53 12.09
CA GLY A 1226 18.67 27.81 12.21
C GLY A 1226 19.24 27.89 13.66
N SER A 1227 20.36 27.27 14.07
CA SER A 1227 21.21 26.19 13.47
C SER A 1227 22.37 25.70 14.40
N GLY A 1228 22.34 24.46 14.91
CA GLY A 1228 23.41 23.75 15.68
C GLY A 1228 22.84 22.50 16.39
N GLY A 1229 23.55 21.43 16.79
CA GLY A 1229 24.98 21.01 16.68
C GLY A 1229 25.59 20.64 18.04
N GLY A 1230 26.23 19.48 18.30
CA GLY A 1230 26.45 18.23 17.53
C GLY A 1230 27.42 17.24 18.25
N SER A 1231 27.65 16.03 17.70
CA SER A 1231 28.44 14.87 18.24
C SER A 1231 27.81 14.13 19.45
N GLY A 1232 28.05 12.84 19.75
CA GLY A 1232 28.79 11.72 19.09
C GLY A 1232 29.27 10.71 20.17
N GLY A 1233 29.46 9.39 19.98
CA GLY A 1233 29.26 8.43 18.88
C GLY A 1233 29.85 7.04 19.24
N SER A 1234 29.72 6.00 18.37
CA SER A 1234 30.27 4.60 18.52
C SER A 1234 29.75 3.75 19.71
N SER A 1235 29.75 2.40 19.70
CA SER A 1235 29.92 1.37 18.63
C SER A 1235 29.53 -0.04 19.14
N SER A 1236 29.20 -0.96 18.19
CA SER A 1236 29.32 -2.44 18.27
C SER A 1236 28.66 -3.24 19.42
N GLY A 1237 27.85 -4.25 19.06
CA GLY A 1237 27.40 -5.34 19.95
C GLY A 1237 26.42 -6.28 19.23
N SER A 1238 26.43 -7.58 19.52
CA SER A 1238 25.63 -8.58 18.79
C SER A 1238 25.08 -9.72 19.65
N THR A 1239 23.81 -10.08 19.38
CA THR A 1239 23.13 -11.39 19.61
C THR A 1239 22.95 -11.95 21.04
N ALA A 1240 21.67 -12.30 21.34
CA ALA A 1240 21.16 -13.30 22.29
C ALA A 1240 21.59 -13.20 23.78
N THR A 1241 20.73 -12.90 24.76
CA THR A 1241 19.40 -13.47 25.13
C THR A 1241 19.49 -14.87 25.75
N ILE A 1242 19.27 -14.94 27.07
CA ILE A 1242 18.72 -16.09 27.81
C ILE A 1242 17.59 -15.54 28.71
N VAL A 1243 16.50 -16.29 28.82
CA VAL A 1243 15.28 -15.93 29.57
C VAL A 1243 15.27 -16.63 30.94
N ILE A 1244 14.68 -15.97 31.94
CA ILE A 1244 14.10 -16.60 33.13
C ILE A 1244 12.72 -15.95 33.32
N ASP A 1245 11.68 -16.78 33.45
CA ASP A 1245 10.28 -16.39 33.71
C ASP A 1245 10.13 -15.81 35.15
N ASP A 1246 9.02 -15.20 35.59
CA ASP A 1246 7.61 -15.49 35.26
C ASP A 1246 6.65 -14.38 35.73
N ASN A 1247 5.43 -14.37 35.18
CA ASN A 1247 4.19 -13.64 35.56
C ASN A 1247 4.13 -12.09 35.50
N ASP A 1248 3.42 -11.63 34.46
CA ASP A 1248 2.19 -10.82 34.48
C ASP A 1248 2.12 -9.35 34.94
N GLY A 1249 1.34 -8.58 34.14
CA GLY A 1249 0.98 -7.17 34.31
C GLY A 1249 1.99 -6.22 33.64
N GLY A 1250 1.63 -5.35 32.69
CA GLY A 1250 0.33 -5.02 32.08
C GLY A 1250 0.40 -3.59 31.52
N SER A 1251 -0.25 -3.31 30.38
CA SER A 1251 -0.09 -2.07 29.56
C SER A 1251 1.30 -1.88 28.91
N ASN A 1252 1.45 -1.23 27.74
CA ASN A 1252 0.45 -0.87 26.72
C ASN A 1252 1.09 -0.96 25.32
#